data_AF-A0A351YV71-F1
#
_entry.id   AF-A0A351YV71-F1
#
_cell.length_a   1.000
_cell.length_b   1.000
_cell.length_c   1.000
_cell.angle_alpha   90.00
_cell.angle_beta   90.00
_cell.angle_gamma   90.00
#
_symmetry.space_group_name_H-M   'P 1'
#
loop_
_entity.id
_entity.type
_entity.pdbx_description
1 polymer ?
#
loop_
_entity_poly.entity_id
_entity_poly.type
_entity_poly.pdbx_seq_one_letter_code
_entity_poly.pdbx_strand_id
1 'polypeptide(L)'
;MYKTYIYLEVRVLLSAVPGVFLTESESSGKHDILTAKAEFLKRNNGGAKVLSVAVQPSVLHKAVSFVRAVGGTVEEKVFLEHLTGKVQEPPDDRNFTGFSVKVGHGGSLDIMFHQKPKKITFEEVRIEENAGHLVRSSGKNGGKAHMDWTFAGCPSMRIRTSAVFELGEEAELFLNELYTTLSYLKLVTGDLDEGSIRCNAYVCISDESGLGEGDQEGLVKLRNLNSFNFVRDAVNAELSRQEEILSAGGKITSESRLWIAESKMSQTWQNRESFANQFKMVEPLVQVMLIHQAGSGTSVPIELPSARRSRFMKQYGLSRLRARFLCSKKDIADYFEEAVQAGAEPLLTSHWMAGELMKLLNQKKSGINAGQLNAQRFSSIMKMLGEGKIHSGIAKSLMQETFSTGEEPEEIVKSKNLTLLSEEEEILPFVKEALEEDQKSAAALKNGDMAPLDRITGLVMKKTEGRAVPAKVKSIIKSYLKISVVYILTMGGSISAKKDSSGTIVPGDAKVIRELLETSDKEPVIVTPVRSMLSEETEPGDWAALVAAIKERMESGTANGIVVTHGTDTLPYTAALLFWLFASSSVPVVLTASVSLPQDSVEARENIALAVKTARSKKNGVYVAFGGTLYSPLNLKFVGSGKKDSSVSNKGGIFANWNMDLPKFYANCQTSRIFETVSLPESSIMTRLFNEAAFRLAVVRLYPGLTCCRLEKMINGTDGADTIILELYASGTGNMKGGDYSLKPLLLSGHKKGKKFYCTSQQENSVDFSSYSTSAEVWSKGAVPMGALTTESTVALYFASYLIADNDDELAELMEGGAEVL
;
A
#
# COMPACT_ATOMS: atom_id res chain seq x y z
N MET A 1 21.58 -21.31 -15.91
CA MET A 1 20.75 -20.56 -14.93
C MET A 1 20.70 -21.43 -13.69
N TYR A 2 21.13 -20.95 -12.52
CA TYR A 2 21.11 -21.77 -11.30
C TYR A 2 19.72 -21.73 -10.66
N LYS A 3 19.28 -22.85 -10.10
CA LYS A 3 18.07 -22.95 -9.29
C LYS A 3 18.45 -22.86 -7.82
N THR A 4 17.71 -22.05 -7.07
CA THR A 4 17.92 -21.84 -5.64
C THR A 4 17.08 -22.82 -4.82
N TYR A 5 17.66 -23.29 -3.72
CA TYR A 5 17.04 -24.18 -2.75
C TYR A 5 17.29 -23.59 -1.37
N ILE A 6 16.32 -22.84 -0.87
CA ILE A 6 16.40 -22.20 0.44
C ILE A 6 15.25 -22.70 1.31
N TYR A 7 15.59 -23.15 2.52
CA TYR A 7 14.62 -23.43 3.57
C TYR A 7 15.08 -22.86 4.91
N LEU A 8 14.11 -22.61 5.76
CA LEU A 8 14.28 -22.05 7.10
C LEU A 8 13.97 -23.08 8.17
N GLU A 9 14.77 -23.05 9.23
CA GLU A 9 14.52 -23.74 10.50
C GLU A 9 14.33 -22.68 11.58
N VAL A 10 13.06 -22.48 11.94
CA VAL A 10 12.62 -21.45 12.89
C VAL A 10 12.40 -22.10 14.25
N ARG A 11 12.95 -21.51 15.31
CA ARG A 11 12.68 -21.89 16.71
C ARG A 11 11.90 -20.78 17.38
N VAL A 12 10.76 -21.13 17.94
CA VAL A 12 9.87 -20.24 18.67
C VAL A 12 9.95 -20.63 20.14
N LEU A 13 10.25 -19.68 21.02
CA LEU A 13 10.14 -19.88 22.46
C LEU A 13 8.66 -19.77 22.84
N LEU A 14 8.08 -20.84 23.39
CA LEU A 14 6.68 -20.83 23.80
C LEU A 14 6.56 -20.18 25.18
N SER A 15 5.73 -19.16 25.30
CA SER A 15 5.61 -18.35 26.52
C SER A 15 5.09 -19.13 27.75
N ALA A 16 5.55 -18.73 28.94
CA ALA A 16 4.89 -18.92 30.25
C ALA A 16 4.59 -20.37 30.71
N VAL A 17 5.42 -21.36 30.36
CA VAL A 17 5.24 -22.74 30.84
C VAL A 17 6.57 -23.30 31.40
N PRO A 18 6.60 -23.79 32.67
CA PRO A 18 7.80 -24.41 33.23
C PRO A 18 7.92 -25.87 32.76
N GLY A 19 9.09 -26.23 32.20
CA GLY A 19 9.38 -27.59 31.72
C GLY A 19 8.73 -27.93 30.39
N VAL A 20 9.13 -29.05 29.78
CA VAL A 20 8.60 -29.53 28.48
C VAL A 20 8.09 -30.95 28.59
N PHE A 21 8.90 -31.82 29.17
CA PHE A 21 8.63 -33.23 29.31
C PHE A 21 8.28 -33.55 30.77
N LEU A 22 7.32 -34.46 30.95
CA LEU A 22 6.86 -34.96 32.24
C LEU A 22 7.23 -36.44 32.35
N THR A 23 7.61 -36.90 33.55
CA THR A 23 7.67 -38.33 33.88
C THR A 23 6.48 -38.75 34.70
N GLU A 24 6.04 -39.99 34.51
CA GLU A 24 5.00 -40.62 35.31
C GLU A 24 5.56 -41.84 36.03
N SER A 25 5.29 -41.94 37.34
CA SER A 25 5.63 -43.12 38.14
C SER A 25 4.41 -44.05 38.21
N GLU A 26 4.56 -45.28 37.70
CA GLU A 26 3.50 -46.32 37.72
C GLU A 26 2.93 -46.60 39.13
N SER A 27 3.67 -46.27 40.20
CA SER A 27 3.21 -46.49 41.59
C SER A 27 2.36 -45.37 42.19
N SER A 28 2.40 -44.15 41.64
CA SER A 28 1.80 -42.97 42.30
C SER A 28 0.89 -42.14 41.40
N GLY A 29 0.91 -42.32 40.07
CA GLY A 29 0.14 -41.51 39.11
C GLY A 29 0.45 -40.01 39.17
N LYS A 30 1.53 -39.61 39.85
CA LYS A 30 1.98 -38.22 39.93
C LYS A 30 2.89 -37.93 38.74
N HIS A 31 2.65 -36.79 38.09
CA HIS A 31 3.51 -36.26 37.04
C HIS A 31 4.47 -35.23 37.63
N ASP A 32 5.77 -35.44 37.40
CA ASP A 32 6.82 -34.49 37.77
C ASP A 32 7.52 -33.97 36.49
N ILE A 33 8.01 -32.72 36.51
CA ILE A 33 8.79 -32.18 35.39
C ILE A 33 10.09 -32.99 35.28
N LEU A 34 10.34 -33.51 34.08
CA LEU A 34 11.57 -34.25 33.81
C LEU A 34 12.71 -33.27 33.64
N THR A 35 13.59 -33.23 34.64
CA THR A 35 14.71 -32.30 34.68
C THR A 35 16.02 -33.03 34.29
N ALA A 36 16.34 -34.20 34.83
CA ALA A 36 17.65 -34.83 34.61
C ALA A 36 17.64 -36.02 33.61
N LYS A 37 18.36 -35.89 32.49
CA LYS A 37 18.60 -36.96 31.50
C LYS A 37 19.27 -38.20 32.11
N ALA A 38 20.29 -38.00 32.95
CA ALA A 38 21.11 -39.07 33.51
C ALA A 38 20.37 -39.94 34.54
N GLU A 39 19.41 -39.35 35.27
CA GLU A 39 18.62 -40.07 36.27
C GLU A 39 17.53 -40.93 35.61
N PHE A 40 16.93 -40.45 34.51
CA PHE A 40 16.00 -41.22 33.68
C PHE A 40 16.66 -42.45 33.03
N LEU A 41 17.81 -42.26 32.37
CA LEU A 41 18.52 -43.36 31.68
C LEU A 41 19.07 -44.41 32.66
N LYS A 42 19.54 -44.00 33.85
CA LYS A 42 20.01 -44.94 34.89
C LYS A 42 18.88 -45.82 35.44
N ARG A 43 17.67 -45.28 35.62
CA ARG A 43 16.51 -46.03 36.12
C ARG A 43 15.99 -47.04 35.08
N ASN A 44 15.98 -46.68 33.80
CA ASN A 44 15.53 -47.56 32.72
C ASN A 44 16.54 -48.65 32.31
N ASN A 45 17.85 -48.44 32.47
CA ASN A 45 18.86 -49.47 32.17
C ASN A 45 19.01 -50.56 33.26
N GLY A 46 18.43 -50.35 34.46
CA GLY A 46 18.56 -51.25 35.61
C GLY A 46 17.41 -52.23 35.85
N GLY A 47 16.42 -52.32 34.94
CA GLY A 47 15.27 -53.21 35.07
C GLY A 47 14.22 -52.78 36.13
N ALA A 48 14.35 -51.60 36.72
CA ALA A 48 13.40 -51.06 37.69
C ALA A 48 12.50 -49.98 37.03
N LYS A 49 11.27 -50.38 36.66
CA LYS A 49 10.14 -49.55 36.18
C LYS A 49 10.40 -48.62 35.00
N VAL A 50 9.76 -48.90 33.87
CA VAL A 50 9.71 -48.00 32.70
C VAL A 50 8.92 -46.75 33.09
N LEU A 51 9.59 -45.62 33.25
CA LEU A 51 8.92 -44.33 33.38
C LEU A 51 8.36 -43.93 32.00
N SER A 52 7.05 -43.76 31.87
CA SER A 52 6.46 -43.15 30.68
C SER A 52 6.83 -41.66 30.61
N VAL A 53 7.08 -41.16 29.40
CA VAL A 53 7.36 -39.75 29.13
C VAL A 53 6.16 -39.15 28.42
N ALA A 54 5.67 -38.03 28.95
CA ALA A 54 4.62 -37.23 28.32
C ALA A 54 5.12 -35.82 27.99
N VAL A 55 4.46 -35.15 27.05
CA VAL A 55 4.67 -33.72 26.83
C VAL A 55 3.70 -32.96 27.72
N GLN A 56 4.14 -31.86 28.30
CA GLN A 56 3.28 -31.02 29.12
C GLN A 56 2.05 -30.56 28.32
N PRO A 57 0.82 -30.68 28.87
CA PRO A 57 -0.40 -30.52 28.07
C PRO A 57 -0.57 -29.12 27.45
N SER A 58 -0.15 -28.07 28.17
CA SER A 58 -0.19 -26.69 27.69
C SER A 58 0.78 -26.44 26.53
N VAL A 59 1.96 -27.05 26.54
CA VAL A 59 2.95 -26.98 25.45
C VAL A 59 2.42 -27.72 24.22
N LEU A 60 1.90 -28.93 24.44
CA LEU A 60 1.32 -29.73 23.38
C LEU A 60 0.13 -29.04 22.72
N HIS A 61 -0.78 -28.47 23.51
CA HIS A 61 -1.91 -27.69 23.00
C HIS A 61 -1.47 -26.52 22.12
N LYS A 62 -0.43 -25.78 22.53
CA LYS A 62 0.14 -24.67 21.75
C LYS A 62 0.67 -25.14 20.39
N ALA A 63 1.48 -26.20 20.36
CA ALA A 63 2.03 -26.72 19.11
C ALA A 63 0.95 -27.31 18.20
N VAL A 64 0.01 -28.08 18.76
CA VAL A 64 -1.13 -28.64 18.02
C VAL A 64 -2.01 -27.54 17.42
N SER A 65 -2.24 -26.45 18.18
CA SER A 65 -2.99 -25.29 17.69
C SER A 65 -2.32 -24.64 16.49
N PHE A 66 -0.99 -24.48 16.51
CA PHE A 66 -0.25 -23.99 15.34
C PHE A 66 -0.39 -24.92 14.14
N VAL A 67 -0.10 -26.21 14.31
CA VAL A 67 -0.17 -27.21 13.23
C VAL A 67 -1.56 -27.22 12.58
N ARG A 68 -2.63 -27.25 13.38
CA ARG A 68 -4.01 -27.20 12.87
C ARG A 68 -4.33 -25.88 12.18
N ALA A 69 -3.89 -24.74 12.74
CA ALA A 69 -4.17 -23.42 12.18
C ALA A 69 -3.59 -23.26 10.77
N VAL A 70 -2.39 -23.80 10.53
CA VAL A 70 -1.74 -23.76 9.21
C VAL A 70 -2.17 -24.90 8.28
N GLY A 71 -3.18 -25.70 8.66
CA GLY A 71 -3.68 -26.81 7.84
C GLY A 71 -2.75 -28.02 7.78
N GLY A 72 -1.89 -28.21 8.77
CA GLY A 72 -1.02 -29.38 8.91
C GLY A 72 -1.69 -30.57 9.60
N THR A 73 -1.01 -31.72 9.55
CA THR A 73 -1.44 -32.97 10.19
C THR A 73 -0.71 -33.16 11.51
N VAL A 74 -1.45 -33.46 12.57
CA VAL A 74 -0.91 -33.73 13.91
C VAL A 74 -0.64 -35.23 14.02
N GLU A 75 0.52 -35.60 14.55
CA GLU A 75 0.88 -37.00 14.81
C GLU A 75 0.10 -37.53 16.03
N GLU A 76 -0.40 -38.77 15.96
CA GLU A 76 -1.14 -39.36 17.09
C GLU A 76 -0.21 -39.97 18.15
N LYS A 77 0.85 -40.63 17.69
CA LYS A 77 1.83 -41.36 18.49
C LYS A 77 3.21 -41.17 17.88
N VAL A 78 4.18 -40.82 18.70
CA VAL A 78 5.58 -40.66 18.27
C VAL A 78 6.55 -41.29 19.24
N PHE A 79 7.77 -41.52 18.78
CA PHE A 79 8.87 -41.95 19.65
C PHE A 79 9.64 -40.74 20.13
N LEU A 80 10.13 -40.80 21.37
CA LEU A 80 11.04 -39.81 21.93
C LEU A 80 12.39 -39.87 21.22
N GLU A 81 12.87 -38.72 20.76
CA GLU A 81 14.14 -38.59 20.06
C GLU A 81 15.07 -37.67 20.85
N HIS A 82 16.38 -37.78 20.62
CA HIS A 82 17.37 -36.81 21.08
C HIS A 82 18.09 -36.17 19.90
N LEU A 83 18.49 -34.91 20.06
CA LEU A 83 19.35 -34.23 19.08
C LEU A 83 20.71 -34.95 18.98
N THR A 84 21.18 -35.16 17.75
CA THR A 84 22.54 -35.66 17.49
C THR A 84 23.52 -34.49 17.38
N GLY A 85 24.71 -34.66 17.95
CA GLY A 85 25.76 -33.64 18.01
C GLY A 85 26.06 -33.12 19.42
N LYS A 86 27.14 -32.33 19.55
CA LYS A 86 27.54 -31.73 20.84
C LYS A 86 26.69 -30.50 21.14
N VAL A 87 25.69 -30.67 22.00
CA VAL A 87 24.98 -29.54 22.63
C VAL A 87 25.82 -29.07 23.81
N GLN A 88 26.06 -27.75 23.93
CA GLN A 88 26.69 -27.21 25.13
C GLN A 88 25.69 -27.31 26.29
N GLU A 89 26.14 -27.86 27.41
CA GLU A 89 25.32 -28.03 28.61
C GLU A 89 25.59 -26.89 29.60
N PRO A 90 24.57 -26.41 30.35
CA PRO A 90 24.74 -25.41 31.39
C PRO A 90 25.63 -25.95 32.53
N PRO A 91 26.43 -25.11 33.20
CA PRO A 91 27.26 -25.53 34.33
C PRO A 91 26.39 -25.80 35.56
N ASP A 92 26.02 -27.08 35.75
CA ASP A 92 25.22 -27.71 36.81
C ASP A 92 23.91 -26.99 37.26
N ASP A 93 23.00 -27.71 37.92
CA ASP A 93 21.68 -27.29 38.43
C ASP A 93 20.57 -27.02 37.39
N ARG A 94 20.89 -26.62 36.15
CA ARG A 94 19.91 -26.41 35.07
C ARG A 94 19.77 -27.64 34.17
N ASN A 95 19.02 -28.57 34.73
CA ASN A 95 18.65 -29.85 34.18
C ASN A 95 17.79 -29.74 32.89
N PHE A 96 18.38 -30.01 31.72
CA PHE A 96 17.74 -30.09 30.39
C PHE A 96 17.95 -31.50 29.79
N THR A 97 16.92 -32.09 29.21
CA THR A 97 16.92 -33.49 28.74
C THR A 97 17.50 -33.67 27.33
N GLY A 98 17.36 -32.65 26.47
CA GLY A 98 17.75 -32.73 25.06
C GLY A 98 16.79 -33.54 24.21
N PHE A 99 15.59 -33.81 24.71
CA PHE A 99 14.57 -34.54 23.99
C PHE A 99 13.85 -33.66 22.95
N SER A 100 13.34 -34.34 21.92
CA SER A 100 12.53 -33.78 20.85
C SER A 100 11.41 -34.75 20.51
N VAL A 101 10.25 -34.21 20.16
CA VAL A 101 9.12 -34.96 19.62
C VAL A 101 8.56 -34.26 18.39
N LYS A 102 8.28 -35.01 17.34
CA LYS A 102 7.58 -34.54 16.15
C LYS A 102 6.09 -34.45 16.48
N VAL A 103 5.52 -33.25 16.43
CA VAL A 103 4.10 -33.03 16.76
C VAL A 103 3.24 -33.04 15.51
N GLY A 104 3.79 -32.61 14.38
CA GLY A 104 3.04 -32.57 13.13
C GLY A 104 3.91 -32.33 11.91
N HIS A 105 3.28 -32.39 10.75
CA HIS A 105 3.90 -32.17 9.45
C HIS A 105 2.88 -31.58 8.46
N GLY A 106 3.38 -31.01 7.36
CA GLY A 106 2.54 -30.37 6.35
C GLY A 106 1.91 -29.05 6.82
N GLY A 107 0.95 -28.57 6.05
CA GLY A 107 0.36 -27.23 6.20
C GLY A 107 1.16 -26.16 5.46
N SER A 108 0.65 -24.93 5.45
CA SER A 108 1.27 -23.82 4.72
C SER A 108 0.88 -22.44 5.24
N LEU A 109 1.73 -21.45 4.96
CA LEU A 109 1.40 -20.03 5.03
C LEU A 109 1.65 -19.36 3.68
N ASP A 110 0.77 -18.45 3.30
CA ASP A 110 0.93 -17.67 2.09
C ASP A 110 1.62 -16.34 2.41
N ILE A 111 2.66 -16.01 1.65
CA ILE A 111 3.27 -14.68 1.63
C ILE A 111 2.85 -13.96 0.36
N MET A 112 2.89 -12.62 0.37
CA MET A 112 2.72 -11.86 -0.86
C MET A 112 4.04 -11.24 -1.29
N PHE A 113 4.55 -11.70 -2.43
CA PHE A 113 5.79 -11.22 -3.03
C PHE A 113 5.50 -10.63 -4.40
N HIS A 114 5.86 -9.36 -4.65
CA HIS A 114 5.49 -8.62 -5.87
C HIS A 114 4.02 -8.77 -6.30
N GLN A 115 3.11 -8.68 -5.32
CA GLN A 115 1.66 -8.85 -5.51
C GLN A 115 1.20 -10.24 -5.96
N LYS A 116 2.09 -11.23 -6.02
CA LYS A 116 1.75 -12.63 -6.28
C LYS A 116 1.76 -13.42 -4.96
N PRO A 117 0.70 -14.19 -4.65
CA PRO A 117 0.69 -15.05 -3.48
C PRO A 117 1.65 -16.22 -3.72
N LYS A 118 2.59 -16.43 -2.79
CA LYS A 118 3.50 -17.58 -2.79
C LYS A 118 3.22 -18.41 -1.54
N LYS A 119 2.95 -19.69 -1.75
CA LYS A 119 2.65 -20.64 -0.68
C LYS A 119 3.93 -21.25 -0.14
N ILE A 120 4.15 -21.13 1.17
CA ILE A 120 5.28 -21.73 1.88
C ILE A 120 4.76 -22.90 2.70
N THR A 121 5.16 -24.12 2.34
CA THR A 121 4.75 -25.34 3.05
C THR A 121 5.69 -25.69 4.20
N PHE A 122 5.17 -26.40 5.20
CA PHE A 122 5.96 -26.91 6.32
C PHE A 122 6.28 -28.39 6.15
N GLU A 123 7.53 -28.78 6.42
CA GLU A 123 7.94 -30.19 6.41
C GLU A 123 7.67 -30.83 7.77
N GLU A 124 8.03 -30.15 8.86
CA GLU A 124 7.87 -30.69 10.21
C GLU A 124 7.72 -29.58 11.26
N VAL A 125 6.95 -29.90 12.31
CA VAL A 125 6.84 -29.12 13.54
C VAL A 125 7.16 -30.02 14.72
N ARG A 126 8.09 -29.58 15.57
CA ARG A 126 8.58 -30.33 16.73
C ARG A 126 8.50 -29.52 18.01
N ILE A 127 8.33 -30.19 19.12
CA ILE A 127 8.56 -29.64 20.46
C ILE A 127 9.93 -30.10 20.92
N GLU A 128 10.73 -29.15 21.39
CA GLU A 128 12.08 -29.31 21.90
C GLU A 128 12.23 -28.50 23.20
N GLU A 129 13.28 -28.77 23.95
CA GLU A 129 13.75 -27.86 24.99
C GLU A 129 14.78 -26.88 24.43
N ASN A 130 14.72 -25.63 24.85
CA ASN A 130 15.68 -24.62 24.44
C ASN A 130 17.05 -24.89 25.09
N ALA A 131 18.13 -24.87 24.31
CA ALA A 131 19.49 -25.12 24.78
C ALA A 131 20.24 -23.84 25.24
N GLY A 132 19.56 -22.69 25.34
CA GLY A 132 20.21 -21.39 25.53
C GLY A 132 20.78 -20.82 24.22
N HIS A 133 21.51 -19.71 24.31
CA HIS A 133 22.16 -19.09 23.15
C HIS A 133 23.42 -18.31 23.51
N LEU A 134 24.33 -18.16 22.54
CA LEU A 134 25.51 -17.32 22.70
C LEU A 134 25.16 -15.84 22.53
N VAL A 135 25.59 -15.03 23.48
CA VAL A 135 25.47 -13.57 23.49
C VAL A 135 26.87 -12.95 23.50
N ARG A 136 27.07 -11.90 22.71
CA ARG A 136 28.34 -11.15 22.68
C ARG A 136 28.21 -9.91 23.55
N SER A 137 29.13 -9.69 24.49
CA SER A 137 29.09 -8.47 25.30
C SER A 137 29.46 -7.23 24.46
N SER A 138 28.58 -6.24 24.43
CA SER A 138 28.85 -4.90 23.93
C SER A 138 29.49 -4.05 25.03
N GLY A 139 30.75 -3.61 24.86
CA GLY A 139 31.45 -2.74 25.82
C GLY A 139 32.98 -2.81 25.75
N LYS A 140 33.68 -2.17 26.70
CA LYS A 140 35.17 -2.09 26.77
C LYS A 140 35.90 -3.45 26.86
N ASN A 141 35.17 -4.55 27.12
CA ASN A 141 35.65 -5.94 27.08
C ASN A 141 35.20 -6.69 25.80
N GLY A 142 34.84 -5.97 24.74
CA GLY A 142 34.32 -6.51 23.48
C GLY A 142 35.28 -7.49 22.82
N GLY A 143 34.99 -8.78 22.97
CA GLY A 143 35.82 -9.86 22.44
C GLY A 143 35.46 -11.25 22.97
N LYS A 144 34.77 -11.35 24.10
CA LYS A 144 34.31 -12.64 24.67
C LYS A 144 32.81 -12.85 24.39
N ALA A 145 32.47 -14.06 23.95
CA ALA A 145 31.09 -14.54 23.88
C ALA A 145 30.76 -15.27 25.19
N HIS A 146 29.56 -15.04 25.70
CA HIS A 146 29.03 -15.70 26.89
C HIS A 146 27.79 -16.50 26.51
N MET A 147 27.61 -17.67 27.12
CA MET A 147 26.41 -18.47 26.91
C MET A 147 25.31 -17.98 27.86
N ASP A 148 24.18 -17.56 27.30
CA ASP A 148 22.97 -17.19 28.03
C ASP A 148 22.06 -18.42 28.18
N TRP A 149 21.90 -18.82 29.43
CA TRP A 149 21.13 -19.98 29.87
C TRP A 149 19.75 -19.60 30.43
N THR A 150 19.34 -18.32 30.35
CA THR A 150 18.10 -17.80 30.97
C THR A 150 16.87 -18.61 30.59
N PHE A 151 16.78 -19.03 29.32
CA PHE A 151 15.68 -19.83 28.79
C PHE A 151 16.05 -21.30 28.54
N ALA A 152 17.17 -21.78 29.06
CA ALA A 152 17.55 -23.18 28.90
C ALA A 152 16.51 -24.10 29.58
N GLY A 153 16.08 -25.16 28.90
CA GLY A 153 15.02 -26.07 29.36
C GLY A 153 13.59 -25.56 29.15
N CYS A 154 13.38 -24.32 28.70
CA CYS A 154 12.05 -23.82 28.37
C CYS A 154 11.50 -24.46 27.08
N PRO A 155 10.18 -24.61 26.93
CA PRO A 155 9.58 -25.15 25.72
C PRO A 155 9.87 -24.33 24.47
N SER A 156 10.35 -25.00 23.43
CA SER A 156 10.57 -24.42 22.12
C SER A 156 9.87 -25.24 21.05
N MET A 157 9.21 -24.54 20.12
CA MET A 157 8.65 -25.14 18.92
C MET A 157 9.60 -24.92 17.75
N ARG A 158 10.10 -26.01 17.16
CA ARG A 158 10.93 -25.97 15.95
C ARG A 158 10.05 -26.20 14.73
N ILE A 159 10.05 -25.27 13.79
CA ILE A 159 9.32 -25.32 12.52
C ILE A 159 10.35 -25.40 11.40
N ARG A 160 10.20 -26.39 10.51
CA ARG A 160 10.98 -26.51 9.28
C ARG A 160 10.07 -26.28 8.07
N THR A 161 10.50 -25.37 7.21
CA THR A 161 9.83 -25.08 5.93
C THR A 161 10.36 -25.99 4.82
N SER A 162 9.58 -26.14 3.75
CA SER A 162 10.05 -26.72 2.49
C SER A 162 11.07 -25.79 1.80
N ALA A 163 11.94 -26.34 0.96
CA ALA A 163 12.92 -25.58 0.19
C ALA A 163 12.32 -24.85 -1.02
N VAL A 164 11.48 -23.85 -0.76
CA VAL A 164 10.71 -23.11 -1.78
C VAL A 164 11.06 -21.63 -1.88
N PHE A 165 11.93 -21.12 -0.99
CA PHE A 165 12.37 -19.74 -1.07
C PHE A 165 13.41 -19.60 -2.18
N GLU A 166 13.32 -18.50 -2.92
CA GLU A 166 14.25 -18.19 -4.01
C GLU A 166 15.21 -17.05 -3.65
N LEU A 167 14.74 -16.14 -2.78
CA LEU A 167 15.45 -14.93 -2.37
C LEU A 167 15.27 -14.68 -0.87
N GLY A 168 16.18 -13.90 -0.30
CA GLY A 168 16.13 -13.50 1.10
C GLY A 168 14.88 -12.68 1.45
N GLU A 169 14.34 -11.91 0.50
CA GLU A 169 13.14 -11.08 0.66
C GLU A 169 11.91 -11.95 0.96
N GLU A 170 11.80 -13.10 0.28
CA GLU A 170 10.70 -14.05 0.52
C GLU A 170 10.81 -14.64 1.93
N ALA A 171 12.03 -14.96 2.38
CA ALA A 171 12.29 -15.46 3.72
C ALA A 171 11.92 -14.43 4.81
N GLU A 172 12.27 -13.15 4.63
CA GLU A 172 11.88 -12.07 5.52
C GLU A 172 10.36 -11.89 5.57
N LEU A 173 9.68 -11.86 4.42
CA LEU A 173 8.23 -11.74 4.34
C LEU A 173 7.53 -12.90 5.05
N PHE A 174 8.04 -14.12 4.87
CA PHE A 174 7.52 -15.30 5.56
C PHE A 174 7.72 -15.22 7.07
N LEU A 175 8.89 -14.82 7.55
CA LEU A 175 9.14 -14.69 8.99
C LEU A 175 8.22 -13.66 9.65
N ASN A 176 7.94 -12.55 8.96
CA ASN A 176 6.95 -11.55 9.42
C ASN A 176 5.52 -12.12 9.46
N GLU A 177 5.11 -12.86 8.44
CA GLU A 177 3.78 -13.48 8.39
C GLU A 177 3.63 -14.61 9.44
N LEU A 178 4.68 -15.41 9.62
CA LEU A 178 4.76 -16.43 10.66
C LEU A 178 4.68 -15.78 12.04
N TYR A 179 5.44 -14.72 12.31
CA TYR A 179 5.37 -13.97 13.56
C TYR A 179 3.94 -13.47 13.83
N THR A 180 3.33 -12.80 12.85
CA THR A 180 1.95 -12.29 12.96
C THR A 180 0.97 -13.43 13.28
N THR A 181 1.11 -14.57 12.61
CA THR A 181 0.30 -15.78 12.85
C THR A 181 0.48 -16.31 14.27
N LEU A 182 1.72 -16.44 14.73
CA LEU A 182 2.04 -16.91 16.09
C LEU A 182 1.51 -15.94 17.16
N SER A 183 1.56 -14.63 16.92
CA SER A 183 0.99 -13.61 17.81
C SER A 183 -0.54 -13.71 17.88
N TYR A 184 -1.23 -13.92 16.75
CA TYR A 184 -2.69 -14.14 16.71
C TYR A 184 -3.11 -15.36 17.52
N LEU A 185 -2.31 -16.43 17.46
CA LEU A 185 -2.51 -17.66 18.22
C LEU A 185 -2.04 -17.54 19.69
N LYS A 186 -1.52 -16.37 20.10
CA LYS A 186 -0.97 -16.10 21.44
C LYS A 186 0.15 -17.08 21.85
N LEU A 187 0.97 -17.51 20.88
CA LEU A 187 2.08 -18.45 21.09
C LEU A 187 3.37 -17.75 21.52
N VAL A 188 3.51 -16.48 21.14
CA VAL A 188 4.59 -15.57 21.53
C VAL A 188 4.01 -14.41 22.35
N THR A 189 4.82 -13.84 23.25
CA THR A 189 4.47 -12.69 24.09
C THR A 189 5.22 -11.45 23.63
N GLY A 190 4.55 -10.29 23.67
CA GLY A 190 5.18 -8.98 23.46
C GLY A 190 5.31 -8.53 22.00
N ASP A 191 6.02 -7.42 21.81
CA ASP A 191 6.66 -7.11 20.52
C ASP A 191 7.81 -8.12 20.28
N LEU A 192 8.58 -8.02 19.19
CA LEU A 192 9.72 -8.92 18.94
C LEU A 192 10.78 -8.79 20.05
N ASP A 193 10.53 -9.37 21.21
CA ASP A 193 11.47 -9.45 22.32
C ASP A 193 12.67 -10.26 21.81
N GLU A 194 13.86 -9.68 21.96
CA GLU A 194 15.12 -10.24 21.50
C GLU A 194 15.24 -11.71 21.96
N GLY A 195 15.14 -12.65 21.01
CA GLY A 195 15.30 -14.08 21.26
C GLY A 195 14.04 -14.94 21.31
N SER A 196 12.83 -14.36 21.21
CA SER A 196 11.56 -15.12 21.17
C SER A 196 11.40 -15.99 19.92
N ILE A 197 11.87 -15.50 18.77
CA ILE A 197 11.98 -16.26 17.51
C ILE A 197 13.43 -16.22 17.04
N ARG A 198 13.97 -17.40 16.71
CA ARG A 198 15.31 -17.57 16.15
C ARG A 198 15.22 -18.33 14.84
N CYS A 199 16.06 -18.00 13.87
CA CYS A 199 16.05 -18.63 12.56
C CYS A 199 17.46 -19.05 12.14
N ASN A 200 17.58 -20.25 11.58
CA ASN A 200 18.70 -20.61 10.72
C ASN A 200 18.19 -20.72 9.28
N ALA A 201 18.95 -20.22 8.32
CA ALA A 201 18.67 -20.40 6.91
C ALA A 201 19.63 -21.44 6.32
N TYR A 202 19.11 -22.30 5.46
CA TYR A 202 19.91 -23.26 4.71
C TYR A 202 19.81 -22.88 3.23
N VAL A 203 20.96 -22.68 2.60
CA VAL A 203 21.06 -22.10 1.24
C VAL A 203 21.92 -23.01 0.38
N CYS A 204 21.39 -23.37 -0.78
CA CYS A 204 22.09 -24.06 -1.83
C CYS A 204 21.61 -23.53 -3.18
N ILE A 205 22.50 -23.41 -4.16
CA ILE A 205 22.16 -23.23 -5.57
C ILE A 205 22.73 -24.41 -6.36
N SER A 206 21.98 -24.91 -7.33
CA SER A 206 22.37 -26.03 -8.19
C SER A 206 22.04 -25.73 -9.64
N ASP A 207 22.68 -26.43 -10.58
CA ASP A 207 22.32 -26.36 -11.99
C ASP A 207 20.97 -27.06 -12.28
N GLU A 208 20.49 -27.00 -13.53
CA GLU A 208 19.15 -27.46 -13.91
C GLU A 208 18.88 -28.95 -13.66
N SER A 209 19.90 -29.76 -13.33
CA SER A 209 19.74 -31.17 -12.95
C SER A 209 19.05 -31.36 -11.58
N GLY A 210 18.98 -30.29 -10.78
CA GLY A 210 18.34 -30.26 -9.47
C GLY A 210 19.16 -30.94 -8.37
N LEU A 211 18.73 -30.79 -7.12
CA LEU A 211 19.21 -31.66 -6.04
C LEU A 211 18.42 -32.97 -6.15
N GLY A 212 19.08 -34.11 -6.35
CA GLY A 212 18.45 -35.41 -6.21
C GLY A 212 17.81 -35.57 -4.82
N GLU A 213 16.83 -36.45 -4.67
CA GLU A 213 16.28 -36.81 -3.35
C GLU A 213 17.42 -37.33 -2.46
N GLY A 214 17.86 -36.51 -1.49
CA GLY A 214 18.97 -36.83 -0.60
C GLY A 214 20.33 -36.20 -0.97
N ASP A 215 20.45 -35.49 -2.09
CA ASP A 215 21.67 -34.74 -2.41
C ASP A 215 21.76 -33.48 -1.53
N GLN A 216 22.75 -33.46 -0.66
CA GLN A 216 22.98 -32.44 0.37
C GLN A 216 24.41 -31.87 0.29
N GLU A 217 25.12 -32.18 -0.80
CA GLU A 217 26.40 -31.56 -1.10
C GLU A 217 26.19 -30.09 -1.47
N GLY A 218 26.98 -29.20 -0.85
CA GLY A 218 26.91 -27.76 -1.11
C GLY A 218 25.84 -27.00 -0.31
N LEU A 219 25.14 -27.66 0.63
CA LEU A 219 24.16 -26.98 1.48
C LEU A 219 24.83 -26.24 2.65
N VAL A 220 24.75 -24.91 2.61
CA VAL A 220 25.35 -24.03 3.63
C VAL A 220 24.31 -23.65 4.68
N LYS A 221 24.64 -23.85 5.96
CA LYS A 221 23.81 -23.43 7.10
C LYS A 221 24.27 -22.07 7.63
N LEU A 222 23.45 -21.05 7.41
CA LEU A 222 23.65 -19.72 7.99
C LEU A 222 23.10 -19.67 9.42
N ARG A 223 23.92 -19.15 10.32
CA ARG A 223 23.63 -18.98 11.76
C ARG A 223 23.86 -17.54 12.20
N ASN A 224 23.45 -17.21 13.43
CA ASN A 224 23.53 -15.87 14.02
C ASN A 224 22.64 -14.82 13.31
N LEU A 225 21.43 -15.24 12.92
CA LEU A 225 20.44 -14.39 12.24
C LEU A 225 19.47 -13.81 13.27
N ASN A 226 19.91 -12.75 13.95
CA ASN A 226 19.20 -12.18 15.10
C ASN A 226 18.02 -11.24 14.74
N SER A 227 17.84 -10.93 13.45
CA SER A 227 16.69 -10.17 12.96
C SER A 227 16.23 -10.75 11.60
N PHE A 228 14.97 -10.49 11.22
CA PHE A 228 14.46 -10.95 9.92
C PHE A 228 15.20 -10.28 8.76
N ASN A 229 15.63 -9.02 8.92
CA ASN A 229 16.48 -8.33 7.96
C ASN A 229 17.84 -9.04 7.80
N PHE A 230 18.42 -9.55 8.89
CA PHE A 230 19.67 -10.32 8.81
C PHE A 230 19.47 -11.65 8.07
N VAL A 231 18.29 -12.27 8.19
CA VAL A 231 17.98 -13.46 7.37
C VAL A 231 17.98 -13.10 5.89
N ARG A 232 17.29 -12.03 5.48
CA ARG A 232 17.32 -11.55 4.08
C ARG A 232 18.75 -11.32 3.61
N ASP A 233 19.48 -10.46 4.32
CA ASP A 233 20.80 -10.00 3.90
C ASP A 233 21.79 -11.18 3.84
N ALA A 234 21.74 -12.10 4.80
CA ALA A 234 22.62 -13.27 4.84
C ALA A 234 22.30 -14.28 3.74
N VAL A 235 21.02 -14.53 3.45
CA VAL A 235 20.61 -15.41 2.35
C VAL A 235 21.09 -14.83 1.02
N ASN A 236 20.85 -13.54 0.76
CA ASN A 236 21.26 -12.90 -0.49
C ASN A 236 22.79 -12.88 -0.65
N ALA A 237 23.53 -12.57 0.41
CA ALA A 237 25.00 -12.61 0.38
C ALA A 237 25.53 -14.03 0.11
N GLU A 238 24.88 -15.06 0.65
CA GLU A 238 25.27 -16.44 0.43
C GLU A 238 24.93 -16.93 -0.98
N LEU A 239 23.78 -16.51 -1.53
CA LEU A 239 23.43 -16.76 -2.93
C LEU A 239 24.50 -16.20 -3.87
N SER A 240 24.86 -14.92 -3.72
CA SER A 240 25.91 -14.29 -4.53
C SER A 240 27.26 -15.01 -4.39
N ARG A 241 27.64 -15.37 -3.16
CA ARG A 241 28.90 -16.10 -2.91
C ARG A 241 28.93 -17.47 -3.60
N GLN A 242 27.84 -18.22 -3.52
CA GLN A 242 27.74 -19.53 -4.17
C GLN A 242 27.77 -19.38 -5.69
N GLU A 243 27.09 -18.37 -6.23
CA GLU A 243 27.08 -18.09 -7.67
C GLU A 243 28.47 -17.73 -8.19
N GLU A 244 29.24 -16.91 -7.47
CA GLU A 244 30.63 -16.58 -7.81
C GLU A 244 31.52 -17.82 -7.85
N ILE A 245 31.41 -18.70 -6.85
CA ILE A 245 32.21 -19.94 -6.76
C ILE A 245 31.88 -20.87 -7.93
N LEU A 246 30.60 -21.10 -8.19
CA LEU A 246 30.18 -21.99 -9.27
C LEU A 246 30.53 -21.41 -10.65
N SER A 247 30.37 -20.10 -10.84
CA SER A 247 30.75 -19.42 -12.08
C SER A 247 32.26 -19.46 -12.36
N ALA A 248 33.08 -19.56 -11.31
CA ALA A 248 34.52 -19.79 -11.41
C ALA A 248 34.90 -21.28 -11.60
N GLY A 249 33.94 -22.19 -11.72
CA GLY A 249 34.17 -23.64 -11.84
C GLY A 249 34.54 -24.33 -10.53
N GLY A 250 34.33 -23.67 -9.39
CA GLY A 250 34.55 -24.24 -8.05
C GLY A 250 33.41 -25.15 -7.58
N LYS A 251 33.62 -25.81 -6.44
CA LYS A 251 32.60 -26.65 -5.77
C LYS A 251 32.24 -26.03 -4.42
N ILE A 252 30.95 -25.94 -4.12
CA ILE A 252 30.46 -25.50 -2.81
C ILE A 252 30.59 -26.66 -1.82
N THR A 253 31.21 -26.42 -0.67
CA THR A 253 31.31 -27.40 0.42
C THR A 253 30.19 -27.19 1.44
N SER A 254 29.68 -28.28 2.02
CA SER A 254 28.66 -28.20 3.07
C SER A 254 29.29 -27.75 4.39
N GLU A 255 28.92 -26.56 4.86
CA GLU A 255 29.47 -25.96 6.07
C GLU A 255 28.42 -25.16 6.84
N SER A 256 28.70 -24.87 8.11
CA SER A 256 27.98 -23.85 8.89
C SER A 256 28.78 -22.55 8.84
N ARG A 257 28.10 -21.45 8.51
CA ARG A 257 28.67 -20.11 8.46
C ARG A 257 27.95 -19.19 9.45
N LEU A 258 28.70 -18.27 10.05
CA LEU A 258 28.17 -17.24 10.95
C LEU A 258 28.00 -15.92 10.19
N TRP A 259 26.81 -15.33 10.28
CA TRP A 259 26.56 -13.99 9.77
C TRP A 259 27.19 -12.93 10.69
N ILE A 260 27.94 -12.00 10.08
CA ILE A 260 28.54 -10.84 10.73
C ILE A 260 27.84 -9.58 10.21
N ALA A 261 26.97 -9.00 11.04
CA ALA A 261 26.09 -7.91 10.62
C ALA A 261 26.86 -6.63 10.26
N GLU A 262 27.95 -6.34 10.97
CA GLU A 262 28.77 -5.14 10.77
C GLU A 262 29.46 -5.12 9.40
N SER A 263 29.90 -6.28 8.92
CA SER A 263 30.55 -6.41 7.61
C SER A 263 29.60 -6.88 6.50
N LYS A 264 28.36 -7.24 6.83
CA LYS A 264 27.40 -7.87 5.90
C LYS A 264 27.97 -9.08 5.16
N MET A 265 28.77 -9.90 5.85
CA MET A 265 29.37 -11.10 5.29
C MET A 265 29.21 -12.30 6.22
N SER A 266 29.25 -13.50 5.65
CA SER A 266 29.31 -14.75 6.40
C SER A 266 30.75 -15.26 6.52
N GLN A 267 31.11 -15.84 7.67
CA GLN A 267 32.40 -16.49 7.91
C GLN A 267 32.22 -17.97 8.20
N THR A 268 33.12 -18.82 7.69
CA THR A 268 33.15 -20.26 8.00
C THR A 268 33.28 -20.47 9.51
N TRP A 269 32.40 -21.30 10.07
CA TRP A 269 32.47 -21.70 11.47
C TRP A 269 32.84 -23.17 11.61
N GLN A 270 32.11 -24.07 10.94
CA GLN A 270 32.31 -25.51 11.10
C GLN A 270 31.99 -26.25 9.81
N ASN A 271 32.91 -27.10 9.34
CA ASN A 271 32.63 -28.05 8.27
C ASN A 271 31.59 -29.07 8.73
N ARG A 272 30.66 -29.41 7.84
CA ARG A 272 29.64 -30.42 8.13
C ARG A 272 30.00 -31.69 7.38
N GLU A 273 30.23 -32.78 8.09
CA GLU A 273 30.01 -34.12 7.51
C GLU A 273 28.52 -34.20 7.12
N SER A 274 28.17 -35.00 6.11
CA SER A 274 26.83 -35.08 5.50
C SER A 274 25.68 -35.05 6.53
N PHE A 275 24.48 -34.60 6.13
CA PHE A 275 23.32 -34.39 7.02
C PHE A 275 22.69 -35.71 7.52
N ALA A 276 23.50 -36.67 8.00
CA ALA A 276 23.00 -37.89 8.62
C ALA A 276 22.30 -37.55 9.95
N ASN A 277 20.99 -37.84 9.97
CA ASN A 277 20.07 -37.91 11.11
C ASN A 277 20.37 -36.97 12.29
N GLN A 278 19.85 -35.73 12.23
CA GLN A 278 19.86 -34.76 13.36
C GLN A 278 19.17 -35.28 14.63
N PHE A 279 18.36 -36.33 14.50
CA PHE A 279 17.62 -36.95 15.59
C PHE A 279 17.91 -38.44 15.61
N LYS A 280 18.13 -38.97 16.80
CA LYS A 280 18.24 -40.42 17.04
C LYS A 280 17.22 -40.81 18.09
N MET A 281 16.55 -41.94 17.88
CA MET A 281 15.61 -42.48 18.85
C MET A 281 16.31 -42.76 20.18
N VAL A 282 15.62 -42.49 21.29
CA VAL A 282 16.10 -42.86 22.62
C VAL A 282 15.96 -44.38 22.78
N GLU A 283 17.02 -45.03 23.25
CA GLU A 283 17.02 -46.47 23.58
C GLU A 283 17.00 -46.63 25.12
N PRO A 284 16.09 -47.48 25.68
CA PRO A 284 15.01 -48.21 25.01
C PRO A 284 13.93 -47.28 24.45
N LEU A 285 13.21 -47.72 23.40
CA LEU A 285 12.19 -46.91 22.72
C LEU A 285 11.11 -46.43 23.70
N VAL A 286 10.95 -45.11 23.82
CA VAL A 286 9.92 -44.48 24.64
C VAL A 286 8.83 -43.91 23.73
N GLN A 287 7.62 -44.46 23.81
CA GLN A 287 6.47 -43.93 23.10
C GLN A 287 5.86 -42.75 23.86
N VAL A 288 5.55 -41.70 23.11
CA VAL A 288 4.86 -40.50 23.60
C VAL A 288 3.50 -40.44 22.91
N MET A 289 2.44 -40.56 23.70
CA MET A 289 1.06 -40.44 23.23
C MET A 289 0.71 -38.95 23.13
N LEU A 290 0.44 -38.46 21.93
CA LEU A 290 0.11 -37.05 21.71
C LEU A 290 -1.40 -36.78 21.82
N ILE A 291 -2.23 -37.82 21.82
CA ILE A 291 -3.69 -37.68 21.78
C ILE A 291 -4.36 -38.40 22.95
N HIS A 292 -4.69 -37.60 23.97
CA HIS A 292 -5.97 -37.68 24.69
C HIS A 292 -6.37 -36.35 25.38
N GLN A 293 -5.52 -35.29 25.33
CA GLN A 293 -5.75 -34.03 26.05
C GLN A 293 -5.87 -32.75 25.18
N ALA A 294 -5.75 -32.83 23.85
CA ALA A 294 -5.81 -31.66 22.96
C ALA A 294 -7.22 -31.32 22.41
N GLY A 295 -8.24 -32.12 22.75
CA GLY A 295 -9.59 -32.03 22.18
C GLY A 295 -9.70 -32.58 20.76
N SER A 296 -10.83 -33.24 20.45
CA SER A 296 -11.16 -33.81 19.13
C SER A 296 -11.57 -32.77 18.08
N GLY A 297 -11.64 -31.49 18.45
CA GLY A 297 -12.00 -30.41 17.53
C GLY A 297 -10.92 -30.20 16.45
N THR A 298 -11.34 -30.20 15.18
CA THR A 298 -10.50 -29.86 14.02
C THR A 298 -10.32 -28.35 13.84
N SER A 299 -11.13 -27.51 14.48
CA SER A 299 -11.13 -26.06 14.29
C SER A 299 -10.32 -25.34 15.37
N VAL A 300 -9.38 -24.50 14.94
CA VAL A 300 -8.83 -23.44 15.79
C VAL A 300 -9.84 -22.28 15.78
N PRO A 301 -10.36 -21.82 16.93
CA PRO A 301 -11.42 -20.79 16.98
C PRO A 301 -10.94 -19.38 16.63
N ILE A 302 -9.74 -19.23 16.06
CA ILE A 302 -9.10 -17.95 15.75
C ILE A 302 -8.96 -17.84 14.23
N GLU A 303 -9.58 -16.82 13.65
CA GLU A 303 -9.37 -16.47 12.25
C GLU A 303 -7.94 -15.96 12.04
N LEU A 304 -7.23 -16.56 11.08
CA LEU A 304 -5.85 -16.19 10.77
C LEU A 304 -5.75 -14.81 10.08
N PRO A 305 -4.61 -14.10 10.22
CA PRO A 305 -4.41 -12.78 9.61
C PRO A 305 -4.70 -12.76 8.11
N SER A 306 -4.26 -13.76 7.35
CA SER A 306 -4.46 -13.85 5.90
C SER A 306 -5.94 -13.98 5.51
N ALA A 307 -6.67 -14.85 6.21
CA ALA A 307 -8.12 -15.02 6.04
C ALA A 307 -8.87 -13.74 6.42
N ARG A 308 -8.52 -13.13 7.55
CA ARG A 308 -9.12 -11.89 8.05
C ARG A 308 -8.88 -10.71 7.11
N ARG A 309 -7.67 -10.57 6.54
CA ARG A 309 -7.37 -9.57 5.48
C ARG A 309 -8.26 -9.77 4.27
N SER A 310 -8.39 -11.01 3.80
CA SER A 310 -9.24 -11.34 2.65
C SER A 310 -10.71 -11.02 2.92
N ARG A 311 -11.19 -11.32 4.14
CA ARG A 311 -12.53 -10.98 4.58
C ARG A 311 -12.72 -9.47 4.67
N PHE A 312 -11.78 -8.72 5.23
CA PHE A 312 -11.88 -7.27 5.35
C PHE A 312 -11.96 -6.59 3.98
N MET A 313 -11.19 -7.07 3.00
CA MET A 313 -11.29 -6.59 1.62
C MET A 313 -12.68 -6.87 1.02
N LYS A 314 -13.18 -8.11 1.15
CA LYS A 314 -14.46 -8.53 0.56
C LYS A 314 -15.70 -7.94 1.25
N GLN A 315 -15.69 -7.92 2.58
CA GLN A 315 -16.85 -7.57 3.41
C GLN A 315 -16.96 -6.06 3.64
N TYR A 316 -15.82 -5.37 3.78
CA TYR A 316 -15.77 -3.96 4.15
C TYR A 316 -15.23 -3.06 3.03
N GLY A 317 -14.94 -3.61 1.84
CA GLY A 317 -14.42 -2.84 0.70
C GLY A 317 -13.02 -2.27 0.94
N LEU A 318 -12.27 -2.76 1.94
CA LEU A 318 -11.00 -2.16 2.31
C LEU A 318 -9.89 -2.50 1.30
N SER A 319 -9.08 -1.50 0.94
CA SER A 319 -7.87 -1.74 0.15
C SER A 319 -6.90 -2.70 0.85
N ARG A 320 -6.07 -3.38 0.06
CA ARG A 320 -5.09 -4.36 0.59
C ARG A 320 -4.16 -3.77 1.64
N LEU A 321 -3.72 -2.53 1.47
CA LEU A 321 -2.85 -1.84 2.43
C LEU A 321 -3.58 -1.59 3.76
N ARG A 322 -4.84 -1.16 3.72
CA ARG A 322 -5.65 -0.95 4.93
C ARG A 322 -5.95 -2.26 5.64
N ALA A 323 -6.37 -3.29 4.90
CA ALA A 323 -6.58 -4.63 5.46
C ALA A 323 -5.29 -5.16 6.11
N ARG A 324 -4.13 -5.01 5.45
CA ARG A 324 -2.82 -5.40 6.01
C ARG A 324 -2.48 -4.66 7.29
N PHE A 325 -2.70 -3.34 7.32
CA PHE A 325 -2.49 -2.53 8.52
C PHE A 325 -3.39 -2.98 9.67
N LEU A 326 -4.70 -3.07 9.44
CA LEU A 326 -5.68 -3.44 10.47
C LEU A 326 -5.40 -4.85 11.01
N CYS A 327 -5.04 -5.79 10.14
CA CYS A 327 -4.72 -7.16 10.52
C CYS A 327 -3.27 -7.37 10.98
N SER A 328 -2.47 -6.31 11.16
CA SER A 328 -1.07 -6.43 11.60
C SER A 328 -0.93 -6.95 13.04
N LYS A 329 -1.91 -6.64 13.90
CA LYS A 329 -2.05 -7.18 15.26
C LYS A 329 -3.50 -7.57 15.47
N LYS A 330 -3.75 -8.65 16.21
CA LYS A 330 -5.11 -9.14 16.47
C LYS A 330 -5.97 -8.07 17.13
N ASP A 331 -5.40 -7.40 18.13
CA ASP A 331 -6.07 -6.33 18.89
C ASP A 331 -6.51 -5.15 18.00
N ILE A 332 -5.72 -4.82 16.96
CA ILE A 332 -6.07 -3.75 16.02
C ILE A 332 -7.26 -4.18 15.15
N ALA A 333 -7.25 -5.40 14.65
CA ALA A 333 -8.34 -5.93 13.85
C ALA A 333 -9.62 -6.13 14.67
N ASP A 334 -9.50 -6.60 15.92
CA ASP A 334 -10.63 -6.73 16.85
C ASP A 334 -11.27 -5.37 17.11
N TYR A 335 -10.47 -4.36 17.46
CA TYR A 335 -10.96 -2.99 17.71
C TYR A 335 -11.70 -2.41 16.50
N PHE A 336 -11.16 -2.63 15.29
CA PHE A 336 -11.81 -2.18 14.05
C PHE A 336 -13.18 -2.84 13.86
N GLU A 337 -13.27 -4.17 14.01
CA GLU A 337 -14.53 -4.87 13.85
C GLU A 337 -15.54 -4.51 14.92
N GLU A 338 -15.11 -4.33 16.17
CA GLU A 338 -15.97 -3.84 17.25
C GLU A 338 -16.52 -2.45 16.94
N ALA A 339 -15.71 -1.56 16.37
CA ALA A 339 -16.15 -0.21 15.99
C ALA A 339 -17.16 -0.24 14.84
N VAL A 340 -16.91 -1.08 13.82
CA VAL A 340 -17.83 -1.29 12.69
C VAL A 340 -19.13 -1.96 13.15
N GLN A 341 -19.06 -2.96 14.02
CA GLN A 341 -20.22 -3.64 14.58
C GLN A 341 -21.05 -2.72 15.48
N ALA A 342 -20.41 -1.78 16.16
CA ALA A 342 -21.07 -0.69 16.88
C ALA A 342 -21.74 0.33 15.92
N GLY A 343 -21.51 0.23 14.60
CA GLY A 343 -22.21 0.93 13.54
C GLY A 343 -21.42 2.06 12.87
N ALA A 344 -20.09 2.10 13.02
CA ALA A 344 -19.26 3.05 12.29
C ALA A 344 -19.06 2.58 10.84
N GLU A 345 -18.96 3.54 9.93
CA GLU A 345 -18.71 3.25 8.51
C GLU A 345 -17.28 2.67 8.35
N PRO A 346 -17.10 1.50 7.70
CA PRO A 346 -15.81 0.81 7.68
C PRO A 346 -14.66 1.59 7.06
N LEU A 347 -14.89 2.29 5.96
CA LEU A 347 -13.85 3.02 5.22
C LEU A 347 -13.32 4.19 6.05
N LEU A 348 -14.21 5.03 6.58
CA LEU A 348 -13.93 6.14 7.47
C LEU A 348 -13.21 5.65 8.73
N THR A 349 -13.71 4.58 9.35
CA THR A 349 -13.11 3.98 10.55
C THR A 349 -11.68 3.54 10.27
N SER A 350 -11.45 2.82 9.16
CA SER A 350 -10.11 2.35 8.79
C SER A 350 -9.12 3.50 8.56
N HIS A 351 -9.59 4.60 7.96
CA HIS A 351 -8.81 5.80 7.70
C HIS A 351 -8.42 6.50 9.01
N TRP A 352 -9.39 6.74 9.89
CA TRP A 352 -9.16 7.40 11.18
C TRP A 352 -8.33 6.56 12.14
N MET A 353 -8.45 5.22 12.07
CA MET A 353 -7.58 4.32 12.80
C MET A 353 -6.13 4.48 12.35
N ALA A 354 -5.86 4.36 11.05
CA ALA A 354 -4.51 4.45 10.49
C ALA A 354 -3.82 5.80 10.73
N GLY A 355 -4.60 6.89 10.76
CA GLY A 355 -4.11 8.25 11.01
C GLY A 355 -4.14 8.65 12.48
N GLU A 356 -5.29 9.18 12.91
CA GLU A 356 -5.41 9.93 14.17
C GLU A 356 -5.40 9.03 15.41
N LEU A 357 -6.02 7.84 15.37
CA LEU A 357 -6.04 6.94 16.53
C LEU A 357 -4.64 6.41 16.84
N MET A 358 -3.93 5.85 15.85
CA MET A 358 -2.57 5.35 16.07
C MET A 358 -1.63 6.47 16.52
N LYS A 359 -1.77 7.67 15.95
CA LYS A 359 -1.00 8.85 16.39
C LYS A 359 -1.27 9.19 17.85
N LEU A 360 -2.54 9.20 18.28
CA LEU A 360 -2.93 9.45 19.67
C LEU A 360 -2.37 8.39 20.62
N LEU A 361 -2.52 7.11 20.28
CA LEU A 361 -2.00 5.98 21.07
C LEU A 361 -0.48 6.05 21.23
N ASN A 362 0.24 6.36 20.15
CA ASN A 362 1.70 6.53 20.17
C ASN A 362 2.12 7.71 21.05
N GLN A 363 1.44 8.86 20.94
CA GLN A 363 1.71 10.04 21.79
C GLN A 363 1.50 9.73 23.27
N LYS A 364 0.49 8.92 23.59
CA LYS A 364 0.14 8.54 24.96
C LYS A 364 0.85 7.27 25.45
N LYS A 365 1.66 6.63 24.60
CA LYS A 365 2.33 5.34 24.85
C LYS A 365 1.37 4.27 25.40
N SER A 366 0.16 4.22 24.84
CA SER A 366 -0.89 3.32 25.27
C SER A 366 -1.18 2.27 24.19
N GLY A 367 -1.52 1.05 24.61
CA GLY A 367 -2.05 0.03 23.70
C GLY A 367 -3.47 0.34 23.26
N ILE A 368 -3.89 -0.21 22.12
CA ILE A 368 -5.23 0.05 21.56
C ILE A 368 -6.37 -0.36 22.51
N ASN A 369 -6.13 -1.36 23.36
CA ASN A 369 -7.07 -1.85 24.37
C ASN A 369 -6.86 -1.24 25.77
N ALA A 370 -5.85 -0.40 25.97
CA ALA A 370 -5.48 0.14 27.29
C ALA A 370 -6.01 1.56 27.55
N GLY A 371 -6.58 2.21 26.53
CA GLY A 371 -7.14 3.56 26.63
C GLY A 371 -8.63 3.59 26.99
N GLN A 372 -9.11 4.75 27.44
CA GLN A 372 -10.54 4.98 27.70
C GLN A 372 -11.37 5.17 26.42
N LEU A 373 -10.71 5.42 25.29
CA LEU A 373 -11.32 5.45 23.96
C LEU A 373 -11.44 4.02 23.41
N ASN A 374 -12.41 3.25 23.91
CA ASN A 374 -12.74 1.93 23.39
C ASN A 374 -13.42 2.02 22.00
N ALA A 375 -13.60 0.87 21.35
CA ALA A 375 -14.15 0.79 20.00
C ALA A 375 -15.57 1.39 19.89
N GLN A 376 -16.39 1.26 20.93
CA GLN A 376 -17.76 1.79 20.96
C GLN A 376 -17.78 3.32 20.98
N ARG A 377 -16.93 3.95 21.82
CA ARG A 377 -16.81 5.40 21.87
C ARG A 377 -16.20 5.96 20.60
N PHE A 378 -15.16 5.30 20.07
CA PHE A 378 -14.60 5.66 18.78
C PHE A 378 -15.65 5.57 17.67
N SER A 379 -16.48 4.51 17.69
CA SER A 379 -17.59 4.34 16.75
C SER A 379 -18.61 5.48 16.83
N SER A 380 -18.99 5.93 18.04
CA SER A 380 -19.88 7.08 18.23
C SER A 380 -19.31 8.36 17.58
N ILE A 381 -18.00 8.62 17.75
CA ILE A 381 -17.33 9.75 17.10
C ILE A 381 -17.38 9.62 15.57
N MET A 382 -17.07 8.44 15.03
CA MET A 382 -17.09 8.20 13.58
C MET A 382 -18.49 8.32 12.99
N LYS A 383 -19.54 7.90 13.71
CA LYS A 383 -20.93 8.11 13.28
C LYS A 383 -21.29 9.57 13.19
N MET A 384 -21.00 10.35 14.24
CA MET A 384 -21.27 11.79 14.24
C MET A 384 -20.53 12.50 13.10
N LEU A 385 -19.31 12.07 12.80
CA LEU A 385 -18.52 12.59 11.68
C LEU A 385 -19.13 12.19 10.33
N GLY A 386 -19.50 10.92 10.14
CA GLY A 386 -20.10 10.41 8.91
C GLY A 386 -21.48 11.00 8.62
N GLU A 387 -22.25 11.31 9.65
CA GLU A 387 -23.55 12.00 9.56
C GLU A 387 -23.41 13.52 9.35
N GLY A 388 -22.20 14.07 9.38
CA GLY A 388 -21.94 15.50 9.25
C GLY A 388 -22.36 16.36 10.45
N LYS A 389 -22.67 15.74 11.61
CA LYS A 389 -23.00 16.47 12.87
C LYS A 389 -21.81 17.22 13.43
N ILE A 390 -20.61 16.69 13.18
CA ILE A 390 -19.32 17.29 13.54
C ILE A 390 -18.39 17.26 12.33
N HIS A 391 -17.42 18.18 12.28
CA HIS A 391 -16.34 18.12 11.29
C HIS A 391 -15.07 17.51 11.89
N SER A 392 -14.07 17.25 11.04
CA SER A 392 -12.82 16.56 11.42
C SER A 392 -12.06 17.22 12.59
N GLY A 393 -12.11 18.54 12.73
CA GLY A 393 -11.46 19.25 13.84
C GLY A 393 -12.07 18.90 15.19
N ILE A 394 -13.41 18.92 15.28
CA ILE A 394 -14.16 18.54 16.48
C ILE A 394 -13.93 17.05 16.79
N ALA A 395 -13.96 16.17 15.78
CA ALA A 395 -13.73 14.75 15.97
C ALA A 395 -12.35 14.46 16.59
N LYS A 396 -11.28 15.16 16.17
CA LYS A 396 -9.94 15.03 16.79
C LYS A 396 -9.92 15.47 18.24
N SER A 397 -10.51 16.62 18.56
CA SER A 397 -10.62 17.11 19.93
C SER A 397 -11.40 16.15 20.81
N LEU A 398 -12.52 15.62 20.28
CA LEU A 398 -13.38 14.68 20.97
C LEU A 398 -12.67 13.36 21.26
N MET A 399 -11.86 12.83 20.32
CA MET A 399 -11.02 11.65 20.56
C MET A 399 -10.02 11.89 21.69
N GLN A 400 -9.33 13.04 21.69
CA GLN A 400 -8.34 13.37 22.73
C GLN A 400 -8.97 13.52 24.12
N GLU A 401 -10.12 14.18 24.17
CA GLU A 401 -10.85 14.39 25.41
C GLU A 401 -11.42 13.07 25.94
N THR A 402 -12.15 12.33 25.10
CA THR A 402 -12.69 10.99 25.44
C THR A 402 -11.58 10.04 25.90
N PHE A 403 -10.40 10.09 25.28
CA PHE A 403 -9.26 9.29 25.70
C PHE A 403 -8.76 9.65 27.11
N SER A 404 -8.90 10.92 27.51
CA SER A 404 -8.35 11.46 28.77
C SER A 404 -9.35 11.43 29.93
N THR A 405 -10.64 11.65 29.66
CA THR A 405 -11.71 11.72 30.67
C THR A 405 -12.51 10.44 30.76
N GLY A 406 -12.69 9.74 29.63
CA GLY A 406 -13.53 8.55 29.52
C GLY A 406 -15.02 8.87 29.55
N GLU A 407 -15.40 10.13 29.38
CA GLU A 407 -16.78 10.56 29.19
C GLU A 407 -17.31 10.12 27.82
N GLU A 408 -18.63 9.98 27.68
CA GLU A 408 -19.23 9.56 26.42
C GLU A 408 -19.17 10.70 25.38
N PRO A 409 -18.75 10.42 24.12
CA PRO A 409 -18.61 11.45 23.09
C PRO A 409 -19.84 12.31 22.88
N GLU A 410 -21.04 11.71 22.94
CA GLU A 410 -22.30 12.43 22.79
C GLU A 410 -22.59 13.38 23.96
N GLU A 411 -22.15 13.05 25.17
CA GLU A 411 -22.29 13.90 26.35
C GLU A 411 -21.34 15.10 26.27
N ILE A 412 -20.10 14.88 25.83
CA ILE A 412 -19.14 15.97 25.58
C ILE A 412 -19.67 16.93 24.50
N VAL A 413 -20.25 16.39 23.42
CA VAL A 413 -20.85 17.22 22.36
C VAL A 413 -22.02 18.05 22.89
N LYS A 414 -22.90 17.47 23.72
CA LYS A 414 -24.04 18.19 24.32
C LYS A 414 -23.59 19.23 25.35
N SER A 415 -22.69 18.87 26.26
CA SER A 415 -22.25 19.74 27.36
C SER A 415 -21.49 20.97 26.85
N LYS A 416 -20.71 20.81 25.77
CA LYS A 416 -19.95 21.89 25.12
C LYS A 416 -20.64 22.48 23.89
N ASN A 417 -21.88 22.08 23.61
CA ASN A 417 -22.66 22.53 22.46
C ASN A 417 -21.89 22.44 21.12
N LEU A 418 -21.12 21.38 20.89
CA LEU A 418 -20.18 21.22 19.76
C LEU A 418 -20.86 20.84 18.44
N THR A 419 -22.15 21.15 18.28
CA THR A 419 -22.90 20.91 17.04
C THR A 419 -22.40 21.83 15.93
N LEU A 420 -22.23 21.29 14.73
CA LEU A 420 -21.71 22.03 13.58
C LEU A 420 -22.64 23.19 13.17
N LEU A 421 -22.10 24.39 13.11
CA LEU A 421 -22.72 25.53 12.42
C LEU A 421 -22.44 25.38 10.93
N SER A 422 -23.47 25.06 10.17
CA SER A 422 -23.36 24.73 8.74
C SER A 422 -24.01 25.79 7.84
N GLU A 423 -25.06 26.45 8.34
CA GLU A 423 -25.81 27.46 7.59
C GLU A 423 -25.12 28.83 7.59
N GLU A 424 -25.13 29.49 6.44
CA GLU A 424 -24.53 30.82 6.29
C GLU A 424 -25.19 31.85 7.21
N GLU A 425 -26.50 31.75 7.41
CA GLU A 425 -27.28 32.63 8.27
C GLU A 425 -26.85 32.58 9.74
N GLU A 426 -26.39 31.41 10.21
CA GLU A 426 -25.92 31.23 11.60
C GLU A 426 -24.48 31.73 11.80
N ILE A 427 -23.64 31.64 10.77
CA ILE A 427 -22.22 32.03 10.84
C ILE A 427 -22.06 33.54 10.57
N LEU A 428 -22.91 34.14 9.73
CA LEU A 428 -22.83 35.52 9.28
C LEU A 428 -22.80 36.57 10.41
N PRO A 429 -23.56 36.44 11.52
CA PRO A 429 -23.48 37.36 12.65
C PRO A 429 -22.07 37.42 13.27
N PHE A 430 -21.43 36.26 13.48
CA PHE A 430 -20.08 36.18 14.02
C PHE A 430 -19.03 36.76 13.05
N VAL A 431 -19.25 36.59 11.75
CA VAL A 431 -18.41 37.20 10.70
C VAL A 431 -18.50 38.72 10.74
N LYS A 432 -19.71 39.29 10.84
CA LYS A 432 -19.91 40.74 10.94
C LYS A 432 -19.20 41.30 12.16
N GLU A 433 -19.38 40.67 13.31
CA GLU A 433 -18.74 41.08 14.56
C GLU A 433 -17.20 41.03 14.46
N ALA A 434 -16.64 39.95 13.90
CA ALA A 434 -15.18 39.83 13.72
C ALA A 434 -14.61 40.88 12.74
N LEU A 435 -15.36 41.26 11.71
CA LEU A 435 -14.97 42.31 10.76
C LEU A 435 -15.05 43.72 11.37
N GLU A 436 -16.00 43.96 12.28
CA GLU A 436 -16.10 45.20 13.04
C GLU A 436 -14.99 45.32 14.10
N GLU A 437 -14.58 44.21 14.70
CA GLU A 437 -13.49 44.14 15.68
C GLU A 437 -12.11 44.42 15.03
N ASP A 438 -11.88 43.96 13.80
CA ASP A 438 -10.63 44.18 13.06
C ASP A 438 -10.86 44.87 11.70
N GLN A 439 -11.30 46.13 11.78
CA GLN A 439 -11.58 46.95 10.59
C GLN A 439 -10.35 47.13 9.68
N LYS A 440 -9.14 47.13 10.24
CA LYS A 440 -7.90 47.26 9.48
C LYS A 440 -7.70 46.05 8.57
N SER A 441 -7.84 44.84 9.12
CA SER A 441 -7.76 43.60 8.35
C SER A 441 -8.92 43.49 7.35
N ALA A 442 -10.13 43.93 7.71
CA ALA A 442 -11.27 43.97 6.80
C ALA A 442 -11.05 44.88 5.58
N ALA A 443 -10.46 46.07 5.79
CA ALA A 443 -10.13 47.00 4.71
C ALA A 443 -9.03 46.43 3.79
N ALA A 444 -7.99 45.81 4.37
CA ALA A 444 -6.93 45.14 3.61
C ALA A 444 -7.50 44.01 2.73
N LEU A 445 -8.38 43.17 3.30
CA LEU A 445 -9.08 42.11 2.57
C LEU A 445 -9.92 42.65 1.42
N LYS A 446 -10.66 43.74 1.64
CA LYS A 446 -11.46 44.38 0.59
C LYS A 446 -10.62 44.96 -0.56
N ASN A 447 -9.36 45.33 -0.27
CA ASN A 447 -8.38 45.78 -1.26
C ASN A 447 -7.60 44.62 -1.91
N GLY A 448 -7.93 43.36 -1.58
CA GLY A 448 -7.33 42.16 -2.18
C GLY A 448 -6.13 41.58 -1.44
N ASP A 449 -5.73 42.15 -0.29
CA ASP A 449 -4.71 41.54 0.57
C ASP A 449 -5.33 40.38 1.37
N MET A 450 -4.96 39.15 1.00
CA MET A 450 -5.51 37.93 1.59
C MET A 450 -4.80 37.51 2.88
N ALA A 451 -3.65 38.09 3.22
CA ALA A 451 -2.88 37.72 4.41
C ALA A 451 -3.68 37.82 5.72
N PRO A 452 -4.57 38.82 5.92
CA PRO A 452 -5.38 38.93 7.13
C PRO A 452 -6.56 37.94 7.19
N LEU A 453 -6.85 37.16 6.14
CA LEU A 453 -8.02 36.28 6.10
C LEU A 453 -7.98 35.24 7.21
N ASP A 454 -6.82 34.59 7.43
CA ASP A 454 -6.66 33.57 8.46
C ASP A 454 -6.83 34.15 9.86
N ARG A 455 -6.40 35.40 10.08
CA ARG A 455 -6.59 36.10 11.35
C ARG A 455 -8.07 36.34 11.64
N ILE A 456 -8.83 36.89 10.68
CA ILE A 456 -10.28 37.11 10.86
C ILE A 456 -11.01 35.79 10.99
N THR A 457 -10.63 34.78 10.20
CA THR A 457 -11.14 33.41 10.34
C THR A 457 -10.90 32.90 11.76
N GLY A 458 -9.70 33.10 12.32
CA GLY A 458 -9.37 32.74 13.71
C GLY A 458 -10.25 33.44 14.75
N LEU A 459 -10.59 34.72 14.54
CA LEU A 459 -11.54 35.45 15.41
C LEU A 459 -12.94 34.84 15.35
N VAL A 460 -13.44 34.53 14.15
CA VAL A 460 -14.74 33.87 13.96
C VAL A 460 -14.72 32.46 14.56
N MET A 461 -13.65 31.70 14.35
CA MET A 461 -13.47 30.36 14.94
C MET A 461 -13.45 30.41 16.47
N LYS A 462 -12.85 31.45 17.07
CA LYS A 462 -12.87 31.65 18.53
C LYS A 462 -14.28 31.98 19.04
N LYS A 463 -15.01 32.87 18.37
CA LYS A 463 -16.39 33.25 18.74
C LYS A 463 -17.38 32.10 18.54
N THR A 464 -17.15 31.26 17.54
CA THR A 464 -17.94 30.05 17.29
C THR A 464 -17.49 28.86 18.13
N GLU A 465 -16.46 29.00 18.97
CA GLU A 465 -15.87 27.92 19.78
C GLU A 465 -15.45 26.70 18.95
N GLY A 466 -15.04 26.92 17.71
CA GLY A 466 -14.65 25.86 16.79
C GLY A 466 -15.80 25.12 16.11
N ARG A 467 -17.06 25.58 16.28
CA ARG A 467 -18.26 24.91 15.73
C ARG A 467 -18.47 25.12 14.22
N ALA A 468 -17.82 26.11 13.63
CA ALA A 468 -17.92 26.37 12.18
C ALA A 468 -16.78 25.69 11.41
N VAL A 469 -17.01 25.34 10.15
CA VAL A 469 -15.93 24.85 9.28
C VAL A 469 -15.08 26.03 8.80
N PRO A 470 -13.75 26.05 9.01
CA PRO A 470 -12.89 27.17 8.59
C PRO A 470 -13.04 27.57 7.12
N ALA A 471 -13.17 26.59 6.22
CA ALA A 471 -13.40 26.82 4.79
C ALA A 471 -14.70 27.60 4.52
N LYS A 472 -15.78 27.25 5.21
CA LYS A 472 -17.09 27.90 5.09
C LYS A 472 -17.03 29.31 5.66
N VAL A 473 -16.38 29.50 6.81
CA VAL A 473 -16.14 30.84 7.40
C VAL A 473 -15.39 31.75 6.42
N LYS A 474 -14.29 31.26 5.83
CA LYS A 474 -13.53 31.99 4.81
C LYS A 474 -14.39 32.38 3.61
N SER A 475 -15.21 31.45 3.13
CA SER A 475 -16.15 31.68 2.02
C SER A 475 -17.18 32.78 2.35
N ILE A 476 -17.76 32.76 3.56
CA ILE A 476 -18.75 33.77 4.00
C ILE A 476 -18.12 35.15 4.18
N ILE A 477 -16.92 35.23 4.79
CA ILE A 477 -16.15 36.49 4.90
C ILE A 477 -15.96 37.11 3.51
N LYS A 478 -15.60 36.30 2.52
CA LYS A 478 -15.38 36.74 1.14
C LYS A 478 -16.65 37.16 0.43
N SER A 479 -17.72 36.37 0.57
CA SER A 479 -19.05 36.71 0.05
C SER A 479 -19.50 38.06 0.59
N TYR A 480 -19.40 38.26 1.91
CA TYR A 480 -19.79 39.49 2.59
C TYR A 480 -18.96 40.71 2.15
N LEU A 481 -17.63 40.54 2.01
CA LEU A 481 -16.73 41.60 1.56
C LEU A 481 -16.68 41.77 0.03
N LYS A 482 -17.37 40.90 -0.72
CA LYS A 482 -17.36 40.82 -2.20
C LYS A 482 -15.95 40.67 -2.79
N ILE A 483 -15.14 39.81 -2.17
CA ILE A 483 -13.76 39.55 -2.60
C ILE A 483 -13.75 38.40 -3.61
N SER A 484 -13.33 38.70 -4.84
CA SER A 484 -13.11 37.74 -5.93
C SER A 484 -11.61 37.53 -6.13
N VAL A 485 -11.09 36.31 -5.91
CA VAL A 485 -9.67 35.98 -6.13
C VAL A 485 -9.55 34.91 -7.20
N VAL A 486 -8.72 35.19 -8.21
CA VAL A 486 -8.28 34.18 -9.17
C VAL A 486 -6.86 33.73 -8.82
N TYR A 487 -6.67 32.42 -8.67
CA TYR A 487 -5.33 31.84 -8.48
C TYR A 487 -4.77 31.40 -9.82
N ILE A 488 -3.53 31.76 -10.13
CA ILE A 488 -2.79 31.19 -11.26
C ILE A 488 -1.76 30.22 -10.71
N LEU A 489 -1.93 28.94 -11.01
CA LEU A 489 -1.01 27.86 -10.68
C LEU A 489 -0.12 27.60 -11.90
N THR A 490 1.19 27.83 -11.76
CA THR A 490 2.11 27.60 -12.88
C THR A 490 2.82 26.25 -12.77
N MET A 491 2.76 25.49 -13.88
CA MET A 491 3.54 24.27 -14.10
C MET A 491 4.77 24.50 -14.99
N GLY A 492 4.95 25.73 -15.52
CA GLY A 492 5.96 26.04 -16.51
C GLY A 492 5.41 26.05 -17.95
N GLY A 493 6.15 25.44 -18.87
CA GLY A 493 5.89 25.44 -20.31
C GLY A 493 6.30 26.74 -21.02
N SER A 494 6.15 26.77 -22.35
CA SER A 494 6.55 27.91 -23.18
C SER A 494 5.89 29.23 -22.79
N ILE A 495 4.71 29.19 -22.16
CA ILE A 495 3.97 30.37 -21.67
C ILE A 495 4.69 31.12 -20.53
N SER A 496 5.58 30.46 -19.80
CA SER A 496 6.45 31.12 -18.81
C SER A 496 7.93 31.05 -19.16
N ALA A 497 8.33 30.27 -20.18
CA ALA A 497 9.73 30.07 -20.56
C ALA A 497 10.40 31.33 -21.11
N LYS A 498 11.75 31.32 -21.08
CA LYS A 498 12.60 32.42 -21.58
C LYS A 498 13.80 31.86 -22.33
N LYS A 499 14.47 32.70 -23.13
CA LYS A 499 15.79 32.38 -23.68
C LYS A 499 16.88 32.79 -22.70
N ASP A 500 17.82 31.89 -22.41
CA ASP A 500 19.02 32.23 -21.64
C ASP A 500 20.07 32.99 -22.50
N SER A 501 21.23 33.30 -21.93
CA SER A 501 22.31 34.02 -22.64
C SER A 501 22.89 33.26 -23.83
N SER A 502 22.66 31.95 -23.92
CA SER A 502 23.06 31.11 -25.05
C SER A 502 21.99 31.01 -26.15
N GLY A 503 20.80 31.58 -25.91
CA GLY A 503 19.64 31.45 -26.80
C GLY A 503 18.83 30.16 -26.56
N THR A 504 19.19 29.36 -25.56
CA THR A 504 18.50 28.11 -25.20
C THR A 504 17.22 28.43 -24.44
N ILE A 505 16.13 27.73 -24.77
CA ILE A 505 14.86 27.87 -24.07
C ILE A 505 14.97 27.16 -22.72
N VAL A 506 14.75 27.91 -21.64
CA VAL A 506 14.73 27.39 -20.28
C VAL A 506 13.37 27.65 -19.63
N PRO A 507 12.91 26.77 -18.71
CA PRO A 507 11.72 27.03 -17.91
C PRO A 507 11.83 28.40 -17.22
N GLY A 508 10.77 29.19 -17.30
CA GLY A 508 10.70 30.45 -16.58
C GLY A 508 9.71 30.40 -15.43
N ASP A 509 9.88 31.34 -14.51
CA ASP A 509 9.27 31.30 -13.19
C ASP A 509 7.94 32.08 -13.13
N ALA A 510 7.36 32.13 -11.92
CA ALA A 510 6.15 32.90 -11.66
C ALA A 510 6.28 34.41 -11.93
N LYS A 511 7.50 34.98 -12.07
CA LYS A 511 7.68 36.41 -12.37
C LYS A 511 7.26 36.72 -13.80
N VAL A 512 7.58 35.85 -14.75
CA VAL A 512 7.18 36.02 -16.17
C VAL A 512 5.66 36.09 -16.29
N ILE A 513 4.95 35.21 -15.59
CA ILE A 513 3.48 35.23 -15.55
C ILE A 513 2.96 36.53 -14.91
N ARG A 514 3.58 37.03 -13.85
CA ARG A 514 3.17 38.31 -13.22
C ARG A 514 3.37 39.50 -14.16
N GLU A 515 4.43 39.51 -14.96
CA GLU A 515 4.69 40.56 -15.96
C GLU A 515 3.69 40.53 -17.12
N LEU A 516 3.07 39.38 -17.39
CA LEU A 516 2.02 39.23 -18.39
C LEU A 516 0.64 39.70 -17.93
N LEU A 517 0.42 39.87 -16.62
CA LEU A 517 -0.85 40.36 -16.08
C LEU A 517 -0.97 41.88 -16.26
N GLU A 518 -2.13 42.33 -16.73
CA GLU A 518 -2.42 43.76 -16.85
C GLU A 518 -2.67 44.38 -15.46
N THR A 519 -1.96 45.47 -15.15
CA THR A 519 -2.04 46.18 -13.86
C THR A 519 -3.32 47.00 -13.66
N SER A 520 -4.24 46.98 -14.63
CA SER A 520 -5.51 47.75 -14.62
C SER A 520 -6.67 47.02 -13.93
N ASP A 521 -6.50 45.75 -13.56
CA ASP A 521 -7.55 44.93 -12.97
C ASP A 521 -7.75 45.26 -11.47
N LYS A 522 -8.99 45.60 -11.11
CA LYS A 522 -9.37 45.91 -9.71
C LYS A 522 -9.49 44.68 -8.81
N GLU A 523 -9.49 43.47 -9.38
CA GLU A 523 -9.69 42.21 -8.65
C GLU A 523 -8.39 41.40 -8.53
N PRO A 524 -8.04 40.90 -7.33
CA PRO A 524 -6.76 40.25 -7.07
C PRO A 524 -6.54 38.96 -7.87
N VAL A 525 -5.35 38.86 -8.48
CA VAL A 525 -4.85 37.64 -9.14
C VAL A 525 -3.56 37.20 -8.43
N ILE A 526 -3.54 35.97 -7.92
CA ILE A 526 -2.40 35.44 -7.14
C ILE A 526 -1.69 34.35 -7.93
N VAL A 527 -0.43 34.61 -8.30
CA VAL A 527 0.42 33.64 -9.02
C VAL A 527 1.22 32.79 -8.04
N THR A 528 0.95 31.48 -8.03
CA THR A 528 1.61 30.48 -7.18
C THR A 528 2.36 29.46 -8.06
N PRO A 529 3.68 29.28 -7.88
CA PRO A 529 4.41 28.22 -8.55
C PRO A 529 4.07 26.85 -7.96
N VAL A 530 3.72 25.89 -8.81
CA VAL A 530 3.60 24.47 -8.44
C VAL A 530 4.84 23.72 -8.91
N ARG A 531 5.20 23.92 -10.19
CA ARG A 531 6.40 23.41 -10.85
C ARG A 531 6.95 24.46 -11.82
N SER A 532 8.18 24.26 -12.27
CA SER A 532 8.86 25.13 -13.23
C SER A 532 9.67 24.28 -14.20
N MET A 533 8.99 23.62 -15.12
CA MET A 533 9.56 22.64 -16.04
C MET A 533 9.04 22.81 -17.46
N LEU A 534 9.68 22.17 -18.43
CA LEU A 534 9.12 22.02 -19.78
C LEU A 534 8.07 20.89 -19.78
N SER A 535 7.10 20.94 -20.70
CA SER A 535 5.96 20.01 -20.69
C SER A 535 6.34 18.55 -20.86
N GLU A 536 7.38 18.30 -21.65
CA GLU A 536 7.92 16.97 -21.95
C GLU A 536 8.60 16.29 -20.75
N GLU A 537 8.91 17.04 -19.69
CA GLU A 537 9.49 16.53 -18.45
C GLU A 537 8.42 16.17 -17.40
N THR A 538 7.14 16.20 -17.76
CA THR A 538 6.04 15.93 -16.82
C THR A 538 6.06 14.50 -16.31
N GLU A 539 6.15 14.34 -14.99
CA GLU A 539 6.08 13.06 -14.29
C GLU A 539 4.75 12.89 -13.54
N PRO A 540 4.35 11.66 -13.17
CA PRO A 540 3.14 11.41 -12.39
C PRO A 540 3.08 12.19 -11.06
N GLY A 541 4.24 12.46 -10.43
CA GLY A 541 4.33 13.27 -9.22
C GLY A 541 3.96 14.75 -9.42
N ASP A 542 4.07 15.28 -10.64
CA ASP A 542 3.70 16.65 -10.95
C ASP A 542 2.19 16.81 -11.06
N TRP A 543 1.49 15.80 -11.60
CA TRP A 543 0.03 15.74 -11.51
C TRP A 543 -0.45 15.66 -10.06
N ALA A 544 0.22 14.89 -9.20
CA ALA A 544 -0.11 14.85 -7.78
C ALA A 544 0.05 16.22 -7.11
N ALA A 545 1.15 16.94 -7.40
CA ALA A 545 1.37 18.28 -6.88
C ALA A 545 0.32 19.29 -7.38
N LEU A 546 -0.04 19.23 -8.66
CA LEU A 546 -1.08 20.09 -9.25
C LEU A 546 -2.46 19.82 -8.66
N VAL A 547 -2.88 18.56 -8.57
CA VAL A 547 -4.16 18.16 -7.98
C VAL A 547 -4.24 18.58 -6.52
N ALA A 548 -3.17 18.39 -5.74
CA ALA A 548 -3.06 18.86 -4.36
C ALA A 548 -3.24 20.38 -4.27
N ALA A 549 -2.50 21.13 -5.10
CA ALA A 549 -2.54 22.59 -5.09
C ALA A 549 -3.93 23.12 -5.47
N ILE A 550 -4.60 22.52 -6.46
CA ILE A 550 -5.97 22.91 -6.84
C ILE A 550 -6.92 22.65 -5.66
N LYS A 551 -6.90 21.44 -5.08
CA LYS A 551 -7.81 21.10 -3.98
C LYS A 551 -7.56 21.96 -2.75
N GLU A 552 -6.30 22.19 -2.37
CA GLU A 552 -5.94 23.09 -1.26
C GLU A 552 -6.52 24.49 -1.45
N ARG A 553 -6.46 25.04 -2.68
CA ARG A 553 -7.00 26.38 -2.98
C ARG A 553 -8.53 26.40 -2.98
N MET A 554 -9.18 25.34 -3.46
CA MET A 554 -10.63 25.20 -3.35
C MET A 554 -11.08 25.07 -1.88
N GLU A 555 -10.45 24.19 -1.10
CA GLU A 555 -10.76 23.94 0.31
C GLU A 555 -10.43 25.12 1.22
N SER A 556 -9.45 25.95 0.85
CA SER A 556 -9.20 27.20 1.56
C SER A 556 -10.41 28.16 1.51
N GLY A 557 -11.40 27.89 0.65
CA GLY A 557 -12.59 28.72 0.47
C GLY A 557 -12.26 30.07 -0.15
N THR A 558 -11.04 30.24 -0.70
CA THR A 558 -10.57 31.51 -1.21
C THR A 558 -10.63 31.66 -2.72
N ALA A 559 -10.64 30.57 -3.48
CA ALA A 559 -10.63 30.65 -4.93
C ALA A 559 -12.03 30.90 -5.49
N ASN A 560 -12.17 31.96 -6.29
CA ASN A 560 -13.35 32.19 -7.15
C ASN A 560 -13.14 31.60 -8.54
N GLY A 561 -11.88 31.38 -8.92
CA GLY A 561 -11.48 30.65 -10.10
C GLY A 561 -10.00 30.29 -10.03
N ILE A 562 -9.62 29.22 -10.72
CA ILE A 562 -8.24 28.74 -10.77
C ILE A 562 -7.82 28.67 -12.23
N VAL A 563 -6.70 29.31 -12.56
CA VAL A 563 -6.05 29.21 -13.86
C VAL A 563 -4.81 28.35 -13.73
N VAL A 564 -4.60 27.41 -14.64
CA VAL A 564 -3.40 26.57 -14.71
C VAL A 564 -2.63 26.90 -15.97
N THR A 565 -1.39 27.36 -15.85
CA THR A 565 -0.51 27.55 -17.02
C THR A 565 0.30 26.28 -17.25
N HIS A 566 0.31 25.82 -18.50
CA HIS A 566 0.89 24.54 -18.90
C HIS A 566 1.62 24.66 -20.25
N GLY A 567 2.41 23.63 -20.61
CA GLY A 567 2.92 23.47 -21.98
C GLY A 567 1.90 22.79 -22.90
N THR A 568 1.97 23.08 -24.20
CA THR A 568 0.96 22.68 -25.20
C THR A 568 0.92 21.18 -25.47
N ASP A 569 2.06 20.51 -25.47
CA ASP A 569 2.17 19.11 -25.90
C ASP A 569 1.50 18.13 -24.93
N THR A 570 1.59 18.41 -23.63
CA THR A 570 1.00 17.60 -22.56
C THR A 570 -0.31 18.17 -22.01
N LEU A 571 -0.75 19.33 -22.51
CA LEU A 571 -2.01 19.97 -22.09
C LEU A 571 -3.23 19.05 -22.25
N PRO A 572 -3.40 18.26 -23.34
CA PRO A 572 -4.53 17.34 -23.48
C PRO A 572 -4.68 16.34 -22.33
N TYR A 573 -3.58 15.77 -21.85
CA TYR A 573 -3.59 14.79 -20.76
C TYR A 573 -3.96 15.44 -19.44
N THR A 574 -3.31 16.56 -19.10
CA THR A 574 -3.59 17.29 -17.85
C THR A 574 -5.00 17.87 -17.84
N ALA A 575 -5.48 18.41 -18.96
CA ALA A 575 -6.83 18.96 -19.07
C ALA A 575 -7.90 17.89 -18.81
N ALA A 576 -7.78 16.73 -19.47
CA ALA A 576 -8.70 15.62 -19.26
C ALA A 576 -8.63 15.08 -17.83
N LEU A 577 -7.43 14.98 -17.24
CA LEU A 577 -7.26 14.53 -15.85
C LEU A 577 -8.00 15.46 -14.89
N LEU A 578 -7.82 16.78 -15.03
CA LEU A 578 -8.51 17.75 -14.20
C LEU A 578 -10.02 17.74 -14.43
N PHE A 579 -10.50 17.46 -15.64
CA PHE A 579 -11.93 17.26 -15.86
C PHE A 579 -12.47 16.09 -15.06
N TRP A 580 -11.83 14.91 -15.13
CA TRP A 580 -12.29 13.73 -14.39
C TRP A 580 -12.33 13.93 -12.87
N LEU A 581 -11.46 14.79 -12.34
CA LEU A 581 -11.38 15.07 -10.90
C LEU A 581 -12.24 16.26 -10.46
N PHE A 582 -12.37 17.31 -11.27
CA PHE A 582 -12.93 18.61 -10.85
C PHE A 582 -14.11 19.10 -11.69
N ALA A 583 -14.65 18.33 -12.64
CA ALA A 583 -15.77 18.78 -13.49
C ALA A 583 -17.08 19.09 -12.71
N SER A 584 -17.23 18.57 -11.49
CA SER A 584 -18.36 18.85 -10.61
C SER A 584 -18.10 20.01 -9.63
N SER A 585 -16.86 20.50 -9.55
CA SER A 585 -16.43 21.49 -8.55
C SER A 585 -17.17 22.82 -8.68
N SER A 586 -17.47 23.45 -7.54
CA SER A 586 -18.06 24.78 -7.46
C SER A 586 -17.11 25.93 -7.77
N VAL A 587 -15.86 25.65 -8.15
CA VAL A 587 -14.85 26.64 -8.57
C VAL A 587 -14.36 26.25 -9.96
N PRO A 588 -14.42 27.16 -10.96
CA PRO A 588 -13.97 26.85 -12.31
C PRO A 588 -12.44 26.70 -12.36
N VAL A 589 -11.98 25.69 -13.10
CA VAL A 589 -10.56 25.46 -13.40
C VAL A 589 -10.33 25.72 -14.89
N VAL A 590 -9.41 26.61 -15.22
CA VAL A 590 -9.15 27.03 -16.61
C VAL A 590 -7.69 26.80 -16.94
N LEU A 591 -7.40 25.87 -17.84
CA LEU A 591 -6.04 25.64 -18.32
C LEU A 591 -5.74 26.55 -19.51
N THR A 592 -4.48 26.97 -19.62
CA THR A 592 -3.98 27.77 -20.74
C THR A 592 -2.53 27.44 -21.05
N ALA A 593 -2.12 27.69 -22.28
CA ALA A 593 -0.77 27.48 -22.76
C ALA A 593 -0.39 28.54 -23.82
N SER A 594 0.84 28.49 -24.32
CA SER A 594 1.33 29.32 -25.42
C SER A 594 2.26 28.47 -26.25
N VAL A 595 2.19 28.58 -27.58
CA VAL A 595 3.18 27.94 -28.47
C VAL A 595 4.44 28.80 -28.53
N SER A 596 4.26 30.12 -28.53
CA SER A 596 5.35 31.09 -28.60
C SER A 596 5.83 31.50 -27.21
N LEU A 597 7.10 31.91 -27.10
CA LEU A 597 7.62 32.51 -25.86
C LEU A 597 7.00 33.89 -25.62
N PRO A 598 6.84 34.34 -24.35
CA PRO A 598 6.24 35.64 -24.01
C PRO A 598 6.98 36.85 -24.60
N GLN A 599 8.29 36.71 -24.77
CA GLN A 599 9.17 37.72 -25.37
C GLN A 599 9.08 37.76 -26.90
N ASP A 600 8.59 36.69 -27.53
CA ASP A 600 8.54 36.55 -29.00
C ASP A 600 7.12 36.85 -29.56
N SER A 601 6.06 36.77 -28.73
CA SER A 601 4.66 36.95 -29.16
C SER A 601 3.75 37.44 -28.04
N VAL A 602 2.67 38.14 -28.40
CA VAL A 602 1.60 38.55 -27.47
C VAL A 602 0.63 37.42 -27.12
N GLU A 603 0.69 36.28 -27.81
CA GLU A 603 -0.16 35.10 -27.62
C GLU A 603 -0.27 34.68 -26.14
N ALA A 604 0.86 34.61 -25.43
CA ALA A 604 0.91 34.24 -24.02
C ALA A 604 0.07 35.19 -23.15
N ARG A 605 0.13 36.51 -23.43
CA ARG A 605 -0.64 37.53 -22.74
C ARG A 605 -2.13 37.39 -23.03
N GLU A 606 -2.50 37.21 -24.30
CA GLU A 606 -3.89 37.06 -24.74
C GLU A 606 -4.54 35.81 -24.14
N ASN A 607 -3.82 34.68 -24.13
CA ASN A 607 -4.30 33.42 -23.58
C ASN A 607 -4.48 33.49 -22.05
N ILE A 608 -3.54 34.11 -21.31
CA ILE A 608 -3.69 34.35 -19.87
C ILE A 608 -4.90 35.25 -19.59
N ALA A 609 -5.06 36.34 -20.34
CA ALA A 609 -6.19 37.25 -20.17
C ALA A 609 -7.53 36.55 -20.40
N LEU A 610 -7.63 35.71 -21.44
CA LEU A 610 -8.82 34.89 -21.71
C LEU A 610 -9.08 33.90 -20.56
N ALA A 611 -8.03 33.25 -20.05
CA ALA A 611 -8.15 32.28 -18.96
C ALA A 611 -8.64 32.92 -17.66
N VAL A 612 -8.05 34.06 -17.27
CA VAL A 612 -8.46 34.82 -16.07
C VAL A 612 -9.90 35.31 -16.21
N LYS A 613 -10.27 35.88 -17.37
CA LYS A 613 -11.65 36.31 -17.64
C LYS A 613 -12.64 35.15 -17.56
N THR A 614 -12.26 33.98 -18.05
CA THR A 614 -13.09 32.77 -17.97
C THR A 614 -13.24 32.30 -16.53
N ALA A 615 -12.15 32.26 -15.78
CA ALA A 615 -12.15 31.88 -14.36
C ALA A 615 -13.01 32.82 -13.49
N ARG A 616 -13.11 34.10 -13.84
CA ARG A 616 -14.01 35.06 -13.14
C ARG A 616 -15.48 34.92 -13.52
N SER A 617 -15.77 34.57 -14.78
CA SER A 617 -17.13 34.61 -15.32
C SER A 617 -17.89 33.29 -15.17
N LYS A 618 -17.19 32.16 -15.09
CA LYS A 618 -17.80 30.84 -14.94
C LYS A 618 -18.01 30.51 -13.46
N LYS A 619 -19.02 29.67 -13.19
CA LYS A 619 -19.35 29.24 -11.84
C LYS A 619 -18.72 27.89 -11.47
N ASN A 620 -18.54 27.01 -12.45
CA ASN A 620 -18.04 25.65 -12.26
C ASN A 620 -17.45 25.11 -13.58
N GLY A 621 -16.82 23.94 -13.48
CA GLY A 621 -16.33 23.17 -14.61
C GLY A 621 -14.85 23.40 -14.94
N VAL A 622 -14.37 22.63 -15.90
CA VAL A 622 -12.98 22.66 -16.38
C VAL A 622 -12.96 23.11 -17.84
N TYR A 623 -12.08 24.06 -18.17
CA TYR A 623 -12.01 24.71 -19.47
C TYR A 623 -10.57 24.75 -19.96
N VAL A 624 -10.39 24.76 -21.28
CA VAL A 624 -9.09 25.10 -21.90
C VAL A 624 -9.26 26.38 -22.70
N ALA A 625 -8.55 27.43 -22.31
CA ALA A 625 -8.56 28.74 -22.96
C ALA A 625 -7.31 28.89 -23.84
N PHE A 626 -7.50 28.99 -25.16
CA PHE A 626 -6.38 29.13 -26.09
C PHE A 626 -6.81 29.79 -27.40
N GLY A 627 -6.03 30.74 -27.91
CA GLY A 627 -6.23 31.34 -29.24
C GLY A 627 -7.62 31.99 -29.39
N GLY A 628 -8.12 32.66 -28.35
CA GLY A 628 -9.44 33.28 -28.35
C GLY A 628 -10.63 32.33 -28.23
N THR A 629 -10.40 31.02 -28.09
CA THR A 629 -11.43 29.97 -28.07
C THR A 629 -11.39 29.19 -26.75
N LEU A 630 -12.57 28.71 -26.31
CA LEU A 630 -12.68 27.78 -25.19
C LEU A 630 -12.90 26.37 -25.73
N TYR A 631 -11.97 25.47 -25.43
CA TYR A 631 -12.03 24.06 -25.79
C TYR A 631 -12.43 23.21 -24.59
N SER A 632 -13.14 22.12 -24.87
CA SER A 632 -13.40 21.12 -23.84
C SER A 632 -12.07 20.46 -23.42
N PRO A 633 -11.89 20.18 -22.12
CA PRO A 633 -10.76 19.39 -21.66
C PRO A 633 -10.83 17.92 -22.11
N LEU A 634 -12.04 17.38 -22.35
CA LEU A 634 -12.19 16.04 -22.92
C LEU A 634 -12.00 16.06 -24.42
N ASN A 635 -11.41 14.98 -24.93
CA ASN A 635 -11.07 14.77 -26.34
C ASN A 635 -10.28 15.92 -26.97
N LEU A 636 -9.57 16.71 -26.16
CA LEU A 636 -8.66 17.72 -26.67
C LEU A 636 -7.51 17.03 -27.38
N LYS A 637 -7.16 17.51 -28.57
CA LYS A 637 -6.03 17.01 -29.38
C LYS A 637 -5.19 18.17 -29.84
N PHE A 638 -3.87 18.02 -29.69
CA PHE A 638 -2.90 18.90 -30.31
C PHE A 638 -2.74 18.49 -31.77
N VAL A 639 -3.15 19.35 -32.71
CA VAL A 639 -3.16 19.08 -34.16
C VAL A 639 -2.01 19.75 -34.92
N GLY A 640 -1.22 20.60 -34.24
CA GLY A 640 -0.09 21.32 -34.84
C GLY A 640 -0.50 22.39 -35.85
N SER A 641 0.47 23.15 -36.37
CA SER A 641 0.24 24.27 -37.31
C SER A 641 0.13 23.84 -38.79
N GLY A 642 -0.49 22.69 -39.06
CA GLY A 642 -0.49 22.04 -40.39
C GLY A 642 -1.88 21.78 -40.98
N LYS A 643 -2.23 22.57 -42.01
CA LYS A 643 -3.36 22.47 -42.97
C LYS A 643 -4.78 22.82 -42.48
N LYS A 644 -5.28 23.92 -43.06
CA LYS A 644 -6.70 24.20 -43.27
C LYS A 644 -7.30 23.07 -44.11
N ASP A 645 -7.92 22.06 -43.51
CA ASP A 645 -8.86 21.21 -44.23
C ASP A 645 -10.27 21.79 -44.12
N SER A 646 -10.87 22.04 -45.28
CA SER A 646 -12.00 22.93 -45.51
C SER A 646 -13.38 22.30 -45.24
N SER A 647 -13.48 21.26 -44.42
CA SER A 647 -14.74 20.51 -44.22
C SER A 647 -15.34 20.59 -42.81
N VAL A 648 -14.69 21.24 -41.84
CA VAL A 648 -15.28 21.50 -40.52
C VAL A 648 -15.01 22.95 -40.13
N SER A 649 -16.02 23.63 -39.60
CA SER A 649 -16.06 25.07 -39.31
C SER A 649 -15.06 25.61 -38.27
N ASN A 650 -14.03 24.84 -37.90
CA ASN A 650 -12.97 25.31 -37.01
C ASN A 650 -11.89 26.03 -37.82
N LYS A 651 -11.88 27.37 -37.70
CA LYS A 651 -10.76 28.22 -38.14
C LYS A 651 -9.46 27.65 -37.55
N GLY A 652 -8.57 27.15 -38.43
CA GLY A 652 -7.26 26.57 -38.14
C GLY A 652 -6.60 26.97 -36.82
N GLY A 653 -6.93 26.22 -35.76
CA GLY A 653 -6.34 26.30 -34.43
C GLY A 653 -5.37 25.14 -34.20
N ILE A 654 -4.50 25.29 -33.20
CA ILE A 654 -3.48 24.29 -32.84
C ILE A 654 -4.08 23.16 -31.98
N PHE A 655 -5.28 23.39 -31.44
CA PHE A 655 -6.10 22.39 -30.74
C PHE A 655 -7.42 22.14 -31.45
N ALA A 656 -7.93 20.93 -31.31
CA ALA A 656 -9.28 20.54 -31.70
C ALA A 656 -9.90 19.61 -30.64
N ASN A 657 -11.22 19.60 -30.51
CA ASN A 657 -11.93 18.57 -29.75
C ASN A 657 -12.44 17.50 -30.72
N TRP A 658 -11.93 16.27 -30.61
CA TRP A 658 -12.35 15.15 -31.44
C TRP A 658 -13.64 14.51 -30.93
N ASN A 659 -14.41 13.90 -31.83
CA ASN A 659 -15.56 13.03 -31.48
C ASN A 659 -16.60 13.70 -30.58
N MET A 660 -16.82 15.01 -30.73
CA MET A 660 -17.80 15.73 -29.92
C MET A 660 -18.57 16.76 -30.74
N ASP A 661 -19.91 16.68 -30.67
CA ASP A 661 -20.78 17.67 -31.30
C ASP A 661 -20.77 19.01 -30.57
N LEU A 662 -20.67 18.97 -29.23
CA LEU A 662 -20.64 20.15 -28.36
C LEU A 662 -19.55 19.99 -27.27
N PRO A 663 -18.77 21.05 -26.98
CA PRO A 663 -17.78 21.00 -25.91
C PRO A 663 -18.40 20.71 -24.53
N LYS A 664 -17.86 19.72 -23.80
CA LYS A 664 -18.26 19.44 -22.41
C LYS A 664 -17.28 20.09 -21.43
N PHE A 665 -17.79 20.93 -20.53
CA PHE A 665 -16.98 21.63 -19.51
C PHE A 665 -17.33 21.23 -18.09
N TYR A 666 -18.51 20.66 -17.90
CA TYR A 666 -19.01 20.14 -16.64
C TYR A 666 -19.56 18.74 -16.89
N ALA A 667 -19.40 17.87 -15.91
CA ALA A 667 -19.99 16.55 -15.90
C ALA A 667 -20.26 16.17 -14.45
N ASN A 668 -21.33 15.41 -14.28
CA ASN A 668 -21.66 14.79 -13.00
C ASN A 668 -21.28 13.31 -13.06
N CYS A 669 -20.04 13.02 -13.48
CA CYS A 669 -19.53 11.66 -13.61
C CYS A 669 -19.20 11.04 -12.25
N GLN A 670 -19.21 9.71 -12.15
CA GLN A 670 -18.96 9.01 -10.89
C GLN A 670 -17.60 9.37 -10.30
N THR A 671 -16.56 9.44 -11.13
CA THR A 671 -15.18 9.78 -10.74
C THR A 671 -15.10 11.13 -10.01
N SER A 672 -15.69 12.19 -10.57
CA SER A 672 -15.64 13.53 -9.96
C SER A 672 -16.45 13.61 -8.67
N ARG A 673 -17.61 12.93 -8.58
CA ARG A 673 -18.42 12.87 -7.35
C ARG A 673 -17.69 12.19 -6.21
N ILE A 674 -17.09 11.03 -6.48
CA ILE A 674 -16.33 10.30 -5.48
C ILE A 674 -15.15 11.17 -5.02
N PHE A 675 -14.42 11.76 -5.98
CA PHE A 675 -13.28 12.62 -5.67
C PHE A 675 -13.62 13.83 -4.78
N GLU A 676 -14.80 14.44 -4.94
CA GLU A 676 -15.28 15.52 -4.08
C GLU A 676 -15.48 15.06 -2.63
N THR A 677 -15.97 13.84 -2.42
CA THR A 677 -16.25 13.30 -1.07
C THR A 677 -15.00 12.76 -0.36
N VAL A 678 -13.94 12.43 -1.11
CA VAL A 678 -12.72 11.84 -0.56
C VAL A 678 -11.79 12.91 0.01
N SER A 679 -11.39 12.77 1.27
CA SER A 679 -10.27 13.55 1.83
C SER A 679 -8.98 13.12 1.13
N LEU A 680 -8.33 14.04 0.41
CA LEU A 680 -7.13 13.68 -0.36
C LEU A 680 -6.02 13.20 0.58
N PRO A 681 -5.34 12.10 0.23
CA PRO A 681 -4.14 11.71 0.93
C PRO A 681 -3.02 12.73 0.67
N GLU A 682 -1.98 12.73 1.51
CA GLU A 682 -0.83 13.62 1.33
C GLU A 682 -0.26 13.51 -0.12
N SER A 683 0.29 14.61 -0.63
CA SER A 683 0.87 14.68 -1.98
C SER A 683 1.89 13.56 -2.28
N SER A 684 2.60 13.08 -1.24
CA SER A 684 3.51 11.93 -1.29
C SER A 684 2.79 10.61 -1.64
N ILE A 685 1.60 10.39 -1.09
CA ILE A 685 0.77 9.22 -1.34
C ILE A 685 0.17 9.28 -2.74
N MET A 686 -0.36 10.45 -3.14
CA MET A 686 -0.87 10.62 -4.52
C MET A 686 0.22 10.39 -5.55
N THR A 687 1.43 10.90 -5.31
CA THR A 687 2.60 10.63 -6.16
C THR A 687 2.85 9.13 -6.29
N ARG A 688 2.79 8.38 -5.19
CA ARG A 688 2.95 6.93 -5.21
C ARG A 688 1.84 6.23 -6.01
N LEU A 689 0.58 6.63 -5.83
CA LEU A 689 -0.56 6.06 -6.55
C LEU A 689 -0.46 6.32 -8.05
N PHE A 690 -0.14 7.55 -8.47
CA PHE A 690 0.06 7.84 -9.88
C PHE A 690 1.28 7.13 -10.48
N ASN A 691 2.38 6.98 -9.73
CA ASN A 691 3.51 6.18 -10.19
C ASN A 691 3.14 4.69 -10.35
N GLU A 692 2.33 4.15 -9.45
CA GLU A 692 1.83 2.78 -9.55
C GLU A 692 0.87 2.62 -10.74
N ALA A 693 -0.04 3.57 -10.94
CA ALA A 693 -0.91 3.61 -12.10
C ALA A 693 -0.10 3.62 -13.40
N ALA A 694 0.92 4.48 -13.49
CA ALA A 694 1.81 4.58 -14.64
C ALA A 694 2.57 3.26 -14.90
N PHE A 695 3.04 2.60 -13.83
CA PHE A 695 3.72 1.30 -13.93
C PHE A 695 2.78 0.18 -14.42
N ARG A 696 1.49 0.25 -14.10
CA ARG A 696 0.47 -0.74 -14.47
C ARG A 696 -0.16 -0.51 -15.85
N LEU A 697 0.07 0.65 -16.47
CA LEU A 697 -0.52 1.04 -17.75
C LEU A 697 0.41 0.75 -18.93
N ALA A 698 -0.14 0.23 -20.03
CA ALA A 698 0.50 0.25 -21.34
C ALA A 698 -0.46 0.77 -22.41
N VAL A 699 0.03 1.66 -23.27
CA VAL A 699 -0.72 2.16 -24.44
C VAL A 699 -0.07 1.63 -25.71
N VAL A 700 -0.84 0.99 -26.58
CA VAL A 700 -0.33 0.32 -27.77
C VAL A 700 -1.12 0.77 -28.99
N ARG A 701 -0.43 1.49 -29.88
CA ARG A 701 -0.94 1.81 -31.21
C ARG A 701 -0.71 0.66 -32.17
N LEU A 702 -1.77 0.19 -32.83
CA LEU A 702 -1.66 -0.93 -33.76
C LEU A 702 -1.18 -0.48 -35.15
N TYR A 703 -0.18 -1.17 -35.70
CA TYR A 703 0.29 -1.01 -37.07
C TYR A 703 0.10 -2.29 -37.90
N PRO A 704 -0.30 -2.19 -39.18
CA PRO A 704 -0.39 -3.36 -40.04
C PRO A 704 0.98 -4.03 -40.13
N GLY A 705 1.03 -5.35 -39.90
CA GLY A 705 2.29 -6.12 -39.90
C GLY A 705 2.96 -6.29 -38.53
N LEU A 706 2.39 -5.76 -37.44
CA LEU A 706 2.81 -6.15 -36.09
C LEU A 706 2.44 -7.61 -35.82
N THR A 707 3.42 -8.42 -35.44
CA THR A 707 3.18 -9.82 -35.08
C THR A 707 2.69 -9.94 -33.64
N CYS A 708 1.71 -10.79 -33.42
CA CYS A 708 1.11 -11.09 -32.12
C CYS A 708 2.17 -11.54 -31.11
N CYS A 709 3.13 -12.37 -31.53
CA CYS A 709 4.20 -12.84 -30.64
C CYS A 709 5.04 -11.66 -30.08
N ARG A 710 5.28 -10.60 -30.86
CA ARG A 710 5.97 -9.40 -30.37
C ARG A 710 5.09 -8.62 -29.41
N LEU A 711 3.82 -8.42 -29.76
CA LEU A 711 2.86 -7.73 -28.89
C LEU A 711 2.69 -8.47 -27.56
N GLU A 712 2.56 -9.79 -27.58
CA GLU A 712 2.50 -10.62 -26.37
C GLU A 712 3.77 -10.53 -25.55
N LYS A 713 4.96 -10.46 -26.15
CA LYS A 713 6.20 -10.24 -25.39
C LYS A 713 6.26 -8.85 -24.76
N MET A 714 5.83 -7.82 -25.47
CA MET A 714 5.79 -6.45 -24.94
C MET A 714 4.74 -6.29 -23.83
N ILE A 715 3.57 -6.89 -24.01
CA ILE A 715 2.44 -6.74 -23.09
C ILE A 715 2.52 -7.75 -21.95
N ASN A 716 2.86 -9.02 -22.22
CA ASN A 716 2.92 -10.07 -21.20
C ASN A 716 4.30 -10.28 -20.58
N GLY A 717 5.37 -9.70 -21.16
CA GLY A 717 6.73 -9.74 -20.61
C GLY A 717 7.08 -8.56 -19.71
N THR A 718 6.21 -7.56 -19.60
CA THR A 718 6.29 -6.53 -18.58
C THR A 718 5.68 -7.07 -17.28
N ASP A 719 6.55 -7.40 -16.31
CA ASP A 719 6.13 -7.70 -14.93
C ASP A 719 5.58 -6.41 -14.29
N GLY A 720 4.32 -6.07 -14.57
CA GLY A 720 3.68 -4.90 -13.97
C GLY A 720 2.44 -4.38 -14.69
N ALA A 721 2.42 -4.39 -16.03
CA ALA A 721 1.32 -3.80 -16.78
C ALA A 721 0.11 -4.75 -16.84
N ASP A 722 -1.02 -4.39 -16.24
CA ASP A 722 -2.27 -5.15 -16.32
C ASP A 722 -3.40 -4.41 -17.03
N THR A 723 -3.24 -3.10 -17.24
CA THR A 723 -4.21 -2.25 -17.92
C THR A 723 -3.64 -1.83 -19.27
N ILE A 724 -4.27 -2.28 -20.36
CA ILE A 724 -3.79 -2.10 -21.73
C ILE A 724 -4.78 -1.25 -22.51
N ILE A 725 -4.34 -0.09 -23.01
CA ILE A 725 -5.13 0.71 -23.95
C ILE A 725 -4.66 0.40 -25.38
N LEU A 726 -5.54 -0.14 -26.21
CA LEU A 726 -5.27 -0.45 -27.62
C LEU A 726 -5.88 0.64 -28.52
N GLU A 727 -5.04 1.30 -29.31
CA GLU A 727 -5.55 2.18 -30.37
C GLU A 727 -5.84 1.35 -31.63
N LEU A 728 -7.12 1.11 -31.87
CA LEU A 728 -7.65 0.32 -32.98
C LEU A 728 -7.86 1.17 -34.24
N TYR A 729 -8.09 0.51 -35.38
CA TYR A 729 -8.37 1.19 -36.65
C TYR A 729 -9.83 1.63 -36.73
N ALA A 730 -10.06 2.86 -37.22
CA ALA A 730 -11.38 3.42 -37.49
C ALA A 730 -12.35 3.21 -36.31
N SER A 731 -13.49 2.54 -36.51
CA SER A 731 -14.51 2.29 -35.49
C SER A 731 -14.23 1.07 -34.59
N GLY A 732 -12.95 0.75 -34.34
CA GLY A 732 -12.58 -0.36 -33.45
C GLY A 732 -12.24 -1.67 -34.14
N THR A 733 -11.82 -1.62 -35.40
CA THR A 733 -11.45 -2.83 -36.16
C THR A 733 -10.00 -3.25 -35.86
N GLY A 734 -9.77 -4.57 -35.86
CA GLY A 734 -8.45 -5.18 -35.65
C GLY A 734 -8.30 -6.48 -36.43
N ASN A 735 -7.06 -6.90 -36.70
CA ASN A 735 -6.82 -8.16 -37.40
C ASN A 735 -7.14 -9.35 -36.47
N MET A 736 -8.25 -10.03 -36.73
CA MET A 736 -8.68 -11.21 -35.97
C MET A 736 -8.52 -12.52 -36.75
N LYS A 737 -8.00 -12.46 -37.98
CA LYS A 737 -7.75 -13.64 -38.82
C LYS A 737 -6.73 -14.56 -38.15
N GLY A 738 -6.90 -15.87 -38.24
CA GLY A 738 -5.91 -16.83 -37.75
C GLY A 738 -4.53 -16.63 -38.41
N GLY A 739 -3.46 -16.70 -37.60
CA GLY A 739 -2.08 -16.51 -38.03
C GLY A 739 -1.30 -15.56 -37.13
N ASP A 740 -0.04 -15.29 -37.47
CA ASP A 740 0.93 -14.60 -36.60
C ASP A 740 0.63 -13.11 -36.38
N TYR A 741 -0.26 -12.51 -37.18
CA TYR A 741 -0.64 -11.09 -37.10
C TYR A 741 -2.00 -10.87 -36.42
N SER A 742 -2.61 -11.94 -35.91
CA SER A 742 -3.90 -11.90 -35.22
C SER A 742 -3.78 -11.25 -33.85
N LEU A 743 -4.72 -10.41 -33.44
CA LEU A 743 -4.81 -9.93 -32.05
C LEU A 743 -5.45 -10.97 -31.11
N LYS A 744 -6.08 -12.00 -31.66
CA LYS A 744 -6.85 -12.99 -30.90
C LYS A 744 -6.02 -13.71 -29.82
N PRO A 745 -4.77 -14.18 -30.08
CA PRO A 745 -3.95 -14.79 -29.05
C PRO A 745 -3.61 -13.83 -27.92
N LEU A 746 -3.27 -12.57 -28.25
CA LEU A 746 -2.96 -11.52 -27.27
C LEU A 746 -4.12 -11.28 -26.31
N LEU A 747 -5.34 -11.09 -26.83
CA LEU A 747 -6.52 -10.83 -25.98
C LEU A 747 -6.82 -12.03 -25.09
N LEU A 748 -6.77 -13.25 -25.64
CA LEU A 748 -7.02 -14.48 -24.88
C LEU A 748 -5.94 -14.75 -23.82
N SER A 749 -4.67 -14.59 -24.17
CA SER A 749 -3.55 -14.85 -23.27
C SER A 749 -3.43 -13.77 -22.19
N GLY A 750 -3.67 -12.50 -22.56
CA GLY A 750 -3.73 -11.38 -21.63
C GLY A 750 -4.88 -11.53 -20.63
N HIS A 751 -6.09 -11.86 -21.11
CA HIS A 751 -7.24 -12.06 -20.22
C HIS A 751 -7.02 -13.22 -19.24
N LYS A 752 -6.44 -14.34 -19.68
CA LYS A 752 -6.03 -15.45 -18.79
C LYS A 752 -5.00 -15.03 -17.73
N LYS A 753 -4.22 -13.99 -18.01
CA LYS A 753 -3.23 -13.40 -17.09
C LYS A 753 -3.81 -12.23 -16.28
N GLY A 754 -5.11 -11.99 -16.33
CA GLY A 754 -5.78 -10.92 -15.60
C GLY A 754 -5.64 -9.53 -16.20
N LYS A 755 -5.21 -9.41 -17.47
CA LYS A 755 -5.07 -8.10 -18.14
C LYS A 755 -6.41 -7.59 -18.64
N LYS A 756 -6.65 -6.29 -18.47
CA LYS A 756 -7.81 -5.54 -18.97
C LYS A 756 -7.44 -4.79 -20.24
N PHE A 757 -8.30 -4.88 -21.27
CA PHE A 757 -8.06 -4.23 -22.56
C PHE A 757 -9.13 -3.17 -22.81
N TYR A 758 -8.73 -1.91 -22.86
CA TYR A 758 -9.57 -0.78 -23.22
C TYR A 758 -9.22 -0.31 -24.63
N CYS A 759 -10.20 0.06 -25.45
CA CYS A 759 -9.99 0.31 -26.87
C CYS A 759 -10.42 1.72 -27.27
N THR A 760 -9.48 2.46 -27.87
CA THR A 760 -9.69 3.79 -28.45
C THR A 760 -9.42 3.76 -29.96
N SER A 761 -9.76 4.84 -30.68
CA SER A 761 -9.49 4.96 -32.11
C SER A 761 -8.21 5.72 -32.39
N GLN A 762 -7.49 5.32 -33.44
CA GLN A 762 -6.39 6.09 -34.01
C GLN A 762 -6.84 7.35 -34.79
N GLN A 763 -8.14 7.49 -35.05
CA GLN A 763 -8.74 8.55 -35.85
C GLN A 763 -9.83 9.29 -35.05
N GLU A 764 -10.33 10.40 -35.59
CA GLU A 764 -11.53 11.08 -35.10
C GLU A 764 -12.78 10.24 -35.42
N ASN A 765 -12.93 9.12 -34.71
CA ASN A 765 -14.10 8.28 -34.69
C ASN A 765 -14.34 7.70 -33.29
N SER A 766 -15.59 7.30 -33.04
CA SER A 766 -15.96 6.50 -31.87
C SER A 766 -15.67 5.01 -32.10
N VAL A 767 -15.20 4.32 -31.07
CA VAL A 767 -15.06 2.86 -31.08
C VAL A 767 -16.42 2.23 -30.78
N ASP A 768 -16.95 1.51 -31.75
CA ASP A 768 -18.21 0.79 -31.64
C ASP A 768 -18.04 -0.65 -32.14
N PHE A 769 -18.17 -1.60 -31.20
CA PHE A 769 -18.01 -3.01 -31.48
C PHE A 769 -19.24 -3.69 -32.08
N SER A 770 -20.37 -2.98 -32.23
CA SER A 770 -21.59 -3.53 -32.82
C SER A 770 -21.58 -3.53 -34.36
N SER A 771 -20.80 -2.64 -34.98
CA SER A 771 -20.89 -2.35 -36.42
C SER A 771 -20.17 -3.36 -37.34
N TYR A 772 -18.97 -3.82 -36.98
CA TYR A 772 -18.15 -4.71 -37.82
C TYR A 772 -17.90 -6.06 -37.16
N SER A 773 -17.89 -7.14 -37.95
CA SER A 773 -17.68 -8.51 -37.43
C SER A 773 -16.33 -8.68 -36.71
N THR A 774 -15.27 -8.03 -37.21
CA THR A 774 -13.95 -8.04 -36.56
C THR A 774 -13.96 -7.29 -35.22
N SER A 775 -14.73 -6.20 -35.12
CA SER A 775 -14.88 -5.42 -33.90
C SER A 775 -15.70 -6.18 -32.85
N ALA A 776 -16.77 -6.86 -33.29
CA ALA A 776 -17.53 -7.77 -32.44
C ALA A 776 -16.66 -8.95 -31.95
N GLU A 777 -15.75 -9.46 -32.78
CA GLU A 777 -14.81 -10.49 -32.33
C GLU A 777 -13.85 -9.95 -31.26
N VAL A 778 -13.31 -8.73 -31.42
CA VAL A 778 -12.50 -8.06 -30.38
C VAL A 778 -13.26 -7.96 -29.06
N TRP A 779 -14.52 -7.52 -29.10
CA TRP A 779 -15.39 -7.45 -27.92
C TRP A 779 -15.63 -8.82 -27.26
N SER A 780 -15.93 -9.84 -28.06
CA SER A 780 -16.15 -11.21 -27.59
C SER A 780 -14.93 -11.84 -26.88
N LYS A 781 -13.75 -11.19 -26.98
CA LYS A 781 -12.51 -11.57 -26.30
C LYS A 781 -12.20 -10.72 -25.07
N GLY A 782 -13.17 -9.93 -24.60
CA GLY A 782 -13.09 -9.21 -23.33
C GLY A 782 -12.44 -7.83 -23.43
N ALA A 783 -12.35 -7.25 -24.64
CA ALA A 783 -11.95 -5.87 -24.81
C ALA A 783 -13.14 -4.93 -24.59
N VAL A 784 -12.90 -3.78 -23.97
CA VAL A 784 -13.90 -2.77 -23.61
C VAL A 784 -13.78 -1.57 -24.55
N PRO A 785 -14.85 -1.16 -25.24
CA PRO A 785 -14.83 0.04 -26.08
C PRO A 785 -14.87 1.29 -25.20
N MET A 786 -13.98 2.26 -25.45
CA MET A 786 -14.01 3.56 -24.78
C MET A 786 -14.89 4.60 -25.50
N GLY A 787 -15.75 4.13 -26.40
CA GLY A 787 -16.69 4.95 -27.15
C GLY A 787 -16.01 6.11 -27.88
N ALA A 788 -16.50 7.32 -27.63
CA ALA A 788 -16.01 8.54 -28.25
C ALA A 788 -14.69 9.06 -27.64
N LEU A 789 -14.22 8.51 -26.53
CA LEU A 789 -13.04 9.03 -25.84
C LEU A 789 -11.78 8.87 -26.68
N THR A 790 -10.97 9.93 -26.73
CA THR A 790 -9.60 9.84 -27.25
C THR A 790 -8.69 9.07 -26.30
N THR A 791 -7.53 8.64 -26.79
CA THR A 791 -6.50 7.98 -25.98
C THR A 791 -6.05 8.84 -24.81
N GLU A 792 -5.81 10.13 -25.00
CA GLU A 792 -5.41 11.06 -23.92
C GLU A 792 -6.47 11.14 -22.83
N SER A 793 -7.75 11.22 -23.24
CA SER A 793 -8.87 11.28 -22.30
C SER A 793 -9.07 9.98 -21.54
N THR A 794 -8.83 8.84 -22.19
CA THR A 794 -8.88 7.49 -21.61
C THR A 794 -7.73 7.25 -20.64
N VAL A 795 -6.51 7.64 -21.01
CA VAL A 795 -5.33 7.58 -20.12
C VAL A 795 -5.60 8.44 -18.87
N ALA A 796 -6.09 9.66 -19.06
CA ALA A 796 -6.44 10.54 -17.96
C ALA A 796 -7.56 9.98 -17.06
N LEU A 797 -8.58 9.35 -17.65
CA LEU A 797 -9.63 8.66 -16.90
C LEU A 797 -9.06 7.53 -16.04
N TYR A 798 -8.12 6.75 -16.58
CA TYR A 798 -7.45 5.69 -15.85
C TYR A 798 -6.66 6.25 -14.65
N PHE A 799 -5.86 7.30 -14.84
CA PHE A 799 -5.16 7.93 -13.72
C PHE A 799 -6.13 8.49 -12.66
N ALA A 800 -7.20 9.16 -13.08
CA ALA A 800 -8.21 9.68 -12.17
C ALA A 800 -8.94 8.57 -11.40
N SER A 801 -9.30 7.50 -12.08
CA SER A 801 -10.00 6.35 -11.50
C SER A 801 -9.07 5.58 -10.55
N TYR A 802 -7.80 5.38 -10.92
CA TYR A 802 -6.80 4.73 -10.05
C TYR A 802 -6.56 5.51 -8.76
N LEU A 803 -6.65 6.83 -8.81
CA LEU A 803 -6.46 7.68 -7.64
C LEU A 803 -7.56 7.47 -6.58
N ILE A 804 -8.77 7.10 -7.01
CA ILE A 804 -9.95 7.01 -6.14
C ILE A 804 -10.45 5.58 -5.91
N ALA A 805 -10.14 4.64 -6.80
CA ALA A 805 -10.57 3.26 -6.70
C ALA A 805 -9.88 2.54 -5.55
N ASP A 806 -10.64 1.80 -4.74
CA ASP A 806 -10.11 1.01 -3.63
C ASP A 806 -9.56 -0.36 -4.09
N ASN A 807 -10.02 -0.86 -5.25
CA ASN A 807 -9.60 -2.12 -5.84
C ASN A 807 -9.75 -2.15 -7.38
N ASP A 808 -9.24 -3.22 -8.00
CA ASP A 808 -9.22 -3.34 -9.46
C ASP A 808 -10.59 -3.50 -10.10
N ASP A 809 -11.59 -4.04 -9.38
CA ASP A 809 -12.96 -4.18 -9.89
C ASP A 809 -13.64 -2.81 -9.95
N GLU A 810 -13.55 -2.02 -8.88
CA GLU A 810 -14.01 -0.63 -8.86
C GLU A 810 -13.28 0.23 -9.91
N LEU A 811 -11.98 0.02 -10.11
CA LEU A 811 -11.24 0.67 -11.19
C LEU A 811 -11.84 0.36 -12.57
N ALA A 812 -12.27 -0.88 -12.81
CA ALA A 812 -12.94 -1.22 -14.08
C ALA A 812 -14.33 -0.59 -14.19
N GLU A 813 -15.12 -0.60 -13.11
CA GLU A 813 -16.43 0.05 -13.10
C GLU A 813 -16.32 1.56 -13.42
N LEU A 814 -15.33 2.24 -12.83
CA LEU A 814 -15.07 3.66 -13.09
C LEU A 814 -14.59 3.91 -14.53
N MET A 815 -13.75 3.03 -15.07
CA MET A 815 -13.30 3.11 -16.46
C MET A 815 -14.47 2.94 -17.44
N GLU A 816 -15.32 1.94 -17.21
CA GLU A 816 -16.50 1.66 -18.05
C GLU A 816 -17.53 2.80 -17.92
N GLY A 817 -17.84 3.25 -16.71
CA GLY A 817 -18.76 4.37 -16.48
C GLY A 817 -18.25 5.70 -17.07
N GLY A 818 -16.93 5.91 -17.12
CA GLY A 818 -16.32 7.06 -17.79
C GLY A 818 -16.45 7.01 -19.31
N ALA A 819 -16.48 5.82 -19.92
CA ALA A 819 -16.66 5.65 -21.37
C ALA A 819 -18.03 6.17 -21.85
N GLU A 820 -19.04 6.14 -20.98
CA GLU A 820 -20.42 6.57 -21.28
C GLU A 820 -20.65 8.08 -21.09
N VAL A 821 -19.63 8.84 -20.67
CA VAL A 821 -19.79 10.27 -20.37
C VAL A 821 -19.96 11.12 -21.63
N LEU A 822 -19.44 10.66 -22.79
CA LEU A 822 -19.59 11.32 -24.08
C LEU A 822 -20.74 10.75 -24.87
#